data_AF-A0A2M7VBP4-F1
#
_entry.id   AF-A0A2M7VBP4-F1
#
_cell.length_a   1.000
_cell.length_b   1.000
_cell.length_c   1.000
_cell.angle_alpha   90.00
_cell.angle_beta   90.00
_cell.angle_gamma   90.00
#
_symmetry.space_group_name_H-M   'P 1'
#
loop_
_entity.id
_entity.type
_entity.pdbx_description
1 polymer ?
#
loop_
_entity_poly.entity_id
_entity_poly.type
_entity_poly.pdbx_seq_one_letter_code
_entity_poly.pdbx_strand_id
1 'polypeptide(L)'
;MFELIKQKKKSFLFFGIFVFLLGLYFALSPLGTRDSLASPTWLGVGDVGAYGSNTSLAFDSSGNPYVAYKDSSDFGIKVKEYTNSAWSTVGDLGVANLYGISMAFDSADNIYILARTTSHQLIVKEYSGESWSIVGSGFASTTSYYSDIAIYNNVPYVAYIDSDNGLLPTVMSYQGGNWNLIGSPNFGQESASVNPSFTFDNNGIPYIAFVNNSDKKPHVMKYDAGNWSDVSTSTDFGDTMETSNDKQLYLKFDNLNRPYLAYLTSSNKINVLKYFNGNWLDRGPSNFSNGSTVSKLSFDLYNTMPYVFFKDNAESGKGTVMTYNAEHDLWDVYGSAGFTSGQIDGTYFNKNSNGTLYLSYFDLDDSNKVTVMSYYNVAPVASSISATSTTDGTGYVNISETVSDVNYDNLSISYRYSLGACDTYDGSQATSTINSLTTSTYGYDDITLDTNDSGGYQVQSVTTTPGANTVEVVWDSKTDLPSANGDIYCIYAFAHDGTVSSTVATTTVTLDNYQSAPTIADSSATKDSITFSWSAVSGASSYYVQINSETAIVTTDTSYTFSSLSANISYTIGVKAVDSYGNSSSYDTSSVTTDSAGGGGFIPAPSSGSGSSSNSIGINETKEVGSLTSEGNNFLVYIGSEINFDLGSAISDHKATVKDLDTITGKVILVLQSSPVTISLLPKETKDVDLTGDGKNDIRIKYNELKVNRIDLTVTKLATSTEIREVPNTSQKSCSLEVGGAYKIATSPIVYYITQDCTRRYFINASVYFTYFDSWKNIKIVSEEELKKIPADQYMKAPLGPKFAPKYSAVVQVPGSPDIYVLENNQKYLINDENTFVSLGFKWNWIELVDQSFLSKYIMGEKIADANKVLNYTLIKYSDSNKVYRLESDPYDSSKQIKRYIPSEEEFKKLGFRFDRIVTIDKSYTYADGMELKS
;
A
#
# COMPACT_ATOMS: atom_id res chain seq x y z
N MET A 1 -57.84 39.09 -32.33
CA MET A 1 -57.73 40.11 -33.38
C MET A 1 -56.42 39.82 -34.09
N PHE A 2 -56.47 39.03 -35.16
CA PHE A 2 -56.54 39.57 -36.54
C PHE A 2 -55.20 40.22 -36.84
N GLU A 3 -54.37 39.78 -37.78
CA GLU A 3 -54.55 39.27 -39.14
C GLU A 3 -53.08 39.24 -39.67
N LEU A 4 -52.60 38.40 -40.56
CA LEU A 4 -53.18 37.31 -41.32
C LEU A 4 -52.03 36.57 -42.00
N ILE A 5 -52.02 35.25 -41.84
CA ILE A 5 -51.63 34.32 -42.88
C ILE A 5 -52.61 34.51 -44.06
N LYS A 6 -52.15 34.96 -45.22
CA LYS A 6 -52.78 34.74 -46.54
C LYS A 6 -51.68 34.79 -47.60
N GLN A 7 -51.42 33.79 -48.44
CA GLN A 7 -52.13 32.55 -48.81
C GLN A 7 -51.07 31.53 -49.25
N LYS A 8 -51.00 30.28 -48.76
CA LYS A 8 -51.95 29.14 -48.81
C LYS A 8 -52.30 28.65 -50.21
N LYS A 9 -52.07 27.33 -50.43
CA LYS A 9 -53.05 26.26 -50.77
C LYS A 9 -52.24 24.99 -51.12
N LYS A 10 -52.50 23.75 -50.68
CA LYS A 10 -53.70 22.99 -50.27
C LYS A 10 -53.17 21.70 -49.57
N SER A 11 -53.63 21.26 -48.40
CA SER A 11 -54.88 20.51 -48.10
C SER A 11 -54.70 18.97 -48.04
N PHE A 12 -54.82 18.42 -46.82
CA PHE A 12 -55.47 17.13 -46.41
C PHE A 12 -54.95 15.79 -47.03
N LEU A 13 -54.74 14.67 -46.29
CA LEU A 13 -55.77 13.79 -45.71
C LEU A 13 -55.09 12.49 -45.15
N PHE A 14 -55.44 12.08 -43.92
CA PHE A 14 -55.69 10.71 -43.40
C PHE A 14 -54.64 9.55 -43.34
N PHE A 15 -54.36 9.14 -42.08
CA PHE A 15 -54.37 7.79 -41.45
C PHE A 15 -54.62 6.51 -42.29
N GLY A 16 -53.85 5.43 -42.04
CA GLY A 16 -54.21 4.05 -42.46
C GLY A 16 -53.17 2.91 -42.22
N ILE A 17 -53.19 2.30 -41.02
CA ILE A 17 -53.24 0.83 -40.72
C ILE A 17 -52.11 -0.14 -41.19
N PHE A 18 -51.36 -0.66 -40.20
CA PHE A 18 -51.25 -2.07 -39.77
C PHE A 18 -51.18 -3.24 -40.82
N VAL A 19 -50.05 -3.96 -40.77
CA VAL A 19 -49.94 -5.42 -40.47
C VAL A 19 -49.83 -6.50 -41.58
N PHE A 20 -48.69 -7.21 -41.49
CA PHE A 20 -48.48 -8.68 -41.43
C PHE A 20 -48.04 -9.52 -42.66
N LEU A 21 -46.95 -10.26 -42.33
CA LEU A 21 -46.65 -11.69 -42.56
C LEU A 21 -46.17 -12.18 -43.93
N LEU A 22 -44.93 -12.67 -43.89
CA LEU A 22 -44.42 -14.03 -44.22
C LEU A 22 -43.03 -13.86 -44.85
N GLY A 23 -41.94 -14.45 -44.40
CA GLY A 23 -41.78 -15.54 -43.44
C GLY A 23 -40.58 -16.40 -43.89
N LEU A 24 -39.65 -16.59 -42.96
CA LEU A 24 -38.82 -17.79 -42.78
C LEU A 24 -37.67 -18.12 -43.78
N TYR A 25 -36.46 -17.77 -43.32
CA TYR A 25 -35.47 -18.65 -42.65
C TYR A 25 -34.27 -19.29 -43.40
N PHE A 26 -33.13 -19.19 -42.67
CA PHE A 26 -31.86 -19.97 -42.65
C PHE A 26 -30.85 -19.72 -43.79
N ALA A 27 -29.52 -19.61 -43.57
CA ALA A 27 -28.65 -19.57 -42.39
C ALA A 27 -27.20 -19.23 -42.84
N LEU A 28 -26.30 -19.04 -41.86
CA LEU A 28 -24.83 -19.18 -41.88
C LEU A 28 -23.97 -17.94 -42.21
N SER A 29 -23.53 -17.21 -41.17
CA SER A 29 -22.12 -17.13 -40.70
C SER A 29 -21.94 -15.97 -39.69
N PRO A 30 -20.96 -16.06 -38.76
CA PRO A 30 -20.89 -15.21 -37.57
C PRO A 30 -20.13 -13.91 -37.87
N LEU A 31 -20.64 -12.79 -37.36
CA LEU A 31 -19.90 -11.53 -37.31
C LEU A 31 -19.73 -11.12 -35.85
N GLY A 32 -18.61 -11.55 -35.26
CA GLY A 32 -17.75 -10.60 -34.55
C GLY A 32 -17.22 -9.61 -35.60
N THR A 33 -16.97 -8.34 -35.33
CA THR A 33 -16.29 -7.75 -34.18
C THR A 33 -16.83 -6.35 -33.96
N ARG A 34 -17.11 -5.96 -32.71
CA ARG A 34 -17.21 -4.55 -32.33
C ARG A 34 -16.04 -4.24 -31.40
N ASP A 35 -14.88 -3.96 -31.99
CA ASP A 35 -13.88 -3.11 -31.35
C ASP A 35 -14.28 -1.66 -31.59
N SER A 36 -15.05 -1.13 -30.66
CA SER A 36 -15.10 0.30 -30.37
C SER A 36 -14.84 0.43 -28.88
N LEU A 37 -13.68 0.96 -28.52
CA LEU A 37 -13.22 1.24 -27.15
C LEU A 37 -14.40 1.71 -26.28
N ALA A 38 -14.93 0.81 -25.46
CA ALA A 38 -16.12 1.04 -24.66
C ALA A 38 -15.70 1.67 -23.32
N SER A 39 -16.35 2.76 -22.93
CA SER A 39 -16.31 3.26 -21.54
C SER A 39 -16.75 2.14 -20.58
N PRO A 40 -16.30 2.15 -19.31
CA PRO A 40 -16.77 1.22 -18.28
C PRO A 40 -18.29 1.26 -18.21
N THR A 41 -18.92 0.11 -18.36
CA THR A 41 -20.38 0.02 -18.33
C THR A 41 -20.80 -1.16 -17.48
N TRP A 42 -21.79 -0.89 -16.62
CA TRP A 42 -22.61 -1.94 -16.05
C TRP A 42 -23.30 -2.67 -17.18
N LEU A 43 -23.09 -3.99 -17.27
CA LEU A 43 -23.69 -4.83 -18.30
C LEU A 43 -24.75 -5.73 -17.69
N GLY A 44 -25.86 -5.92 -18.41
CA GLY A 44 -26.89 -6.88 -18.01
C GLY A 44 -26.34 -8.30 -18.05
N VAL A 45 -26.54 -9.06 -16.97
CA VAL A 45 -26.14 -10.47 -16.86
C VAL A 45 -27.22 -11.33 -17.48
N GLY A 46 -27.33 -11.33 -18.80
CA GLY A 46 -28.43 -11.97 -19.53
C GLY A 46 -29.81 -11.39 -19.18
N ASP A 47 -30.86 -11.96 -19.77
CA ASP A 47 -32.24 -11.61 -19.40
C ASP A 47 -32.75 -12.56 -18.33
N VAL A 48 -33.05 -12.03 -17.13
CA VAL A 48 -33.64 -12.81 -16.04
C VAL A 48 -35.00 -13.35 -16.46
N GLY A 49 -35.72 -12.67 -17.36
CA GLY A 49 -37.05 -13.08 -17.82
C GLY A 49 -38.04 -13.20 -16.65
N ALA A 50 -37.99 -12.25 -15.73
CA ALA A 50 -38.84 -12.20 -14.54
C ALA A 50 -39.26 -10.76 -14.24
N TYR A 51 -40.42 -10.61 -13.62
CA TYR A 51 -41.00 -9.33 -13.20
C TYR A 51 -41.42 -9.45 -11.74
N GLY A 52 -41.14 -8.44 -10.92
CA GLY A 52 -41.31 -8.61 -9.48
C GLY A 52 -40.98 -7.41 -8.61
N SER A 53 -40.83 -7.67 -7.32
CA SER A 53 -40.43 -6.72 -6.27
C SER A 53 -39.55 -7.43 -5.23
N ASN A 54 -38.86 -6.66 -4.36
CA ASN A 54 -37.87 -7.12 -3.38
C ASN A 54 -36.80 -8.10 -3.91
N THR A 55 -35.58 -7.63 -4.23
CA THR A 55 -34.49 -8.54 -4.64
C THR A 55 -33.58 -8.91 -3.48
N SER A 56 -32.98 -10.08 -3.56
CA SER A 56 -31.77 -10.45 -2.82
C SER A 56 -30.82 -11.15 -3.78
N LEU A 57 -29.55 -10.76 -3.77
CA LEU A 57 -28.52 -11.30 -4.65
C LEU A 57 -27.40 -11.94 -3.83
N ALA A 58 -27.08 -13.18 -4.14
CA ALA A 58 -25.98 -13.93 -3.53
C ALA A 58 -25.33 -14.85 -4.56
N PHE A 59 -24.25 -15.52 -4.17
CA PHE A 59 -23.45 -16.33 -5.07
C PHE A 59 -23.13 -17.67 -4.43
N ASP A 60 -22.99 -18.69 -5.27
CA ASP A 60 -22.36 -19.94 -4.86
C ASP A 60 -20.84 -19.78 -4.72
N SER A 61 -20.17 -20.83 -4.23
CA SER A 61 -18.73 -20.91 -4.06
C SER A 61 -17.93 -20.72 -5.36
N SER A 62 -18.55 -21.03 -6.51
CA SER A 62 -17.98 -20.84 -7.85
C SER A 62 -18.15 -19.41 -8.39
N GLY A 63 -18.89 -18.56 -7.68
CA GLY A 63 -19.15 -17.18 -8.04
C GLY A 63 -20.31 -16.99 -9.02
N ASN A 64 -21.15 -18.00 -9.25
CA ASN A 64 -22.34 -17.88 -10.09
C ASN A 64 -23.42 -17.07 -9.33
N PRO A 65 -24.09 -16.10 -9.99
CA PRO A 65 -25.08 -15.26 -9.32
C PRO A 65 -26.45 -15.95 -9.22
N TYR A 66 -27.06 -15.78 -8.05
CA TYR A 66 -28.42 -16.17 -7.76
C TYR A 66 -29.22 -14.94 -7.36
N VAL A 67 -30.42 -14.79 -7.92
CA VAL A 67 -31.35 -13.72 -7.56
C VAL A 67 -32.65 -14.31 -7.01
N ALA A 68 -32.98 -13.92 -5.79
CA ALA A 68 -34.30 -14.15 -5.20
C ALA A 68 -35.16 -12.91 -5.40
N TYR A 69 -36.42 -13.10 -5.78
CA TYR A 69 -37.36 -12.02 -6.03
C TYR A 69 -38.80 -12.43 -5.70
N LYS A 70 -39.66 -11.45 -5.40
CA LYS A 70 -41.10 -11.65 -5.29
C LYS A 70 -41.75 -11.46 -6.66
N ASP A 71 -42.27 -12.53 -7.23
CA ASP A 71 -42.85 -12.55 -8.58
C ASP A 71 -44.14 -11.72 -8.66
N SER A 72 -44.32 -10.96 -9.74
CA SER A 72 -45.48 -10.06 -9.90
C SER A 72 -46.78 -10.78 -10.25
N SER A 73 -46.72 -12.02 -10.74
CA SER A 73 -47.89 -12.78 -11.19
C SER A 73 -48.60 -13.51 -10.05
N ASP A 74 -47.84 -14.09 -9.12
CA ASP A 74 -48.35 -14.90 -8.01
C ASP A 74 -47.95 -14.38 -6.62
N PHE A 75 -47.13 -13.33 -6.55
CA PHE A 75 -46.58 -12.77 -5.30
C PHE A 75 -45.79 -13.80 -4.47
N GLY A 76 -45.37 -14.91 -5.07
CA GLY A 76 -44.49 -15.91 -4.48
C GLY A 76 -43.03 -15.49 -4.56
N ILE A 77 -42.21 -16.00 -3.64
CA ILE A 77 -40.76 -15.84 -3.71
C ILE A 77 -40.22 -16.89 -4.67
N LYS A 78 -39.43 -16.45 -5.66
CA LYS A 78 -38.76 -17.30 -6.63
C LYS A 78 -37.27 -17.05 -6.58
N VAL A 79 -36.49 -18.08 -6.89
CA VAL A 79 -35.03 -18.01 -6.99
C VAL A 79 -34.63 -18.42 -8.40
N LYS A 80 -33.75 -17.65 -9.02
CA LYS A 80 -33.10 -18.01 -10.28
C LYS A 80 -31.60 -18.00 -10.13
N GLU A 81 -30.94 -18.88 -10.86
CA GLU A 81 -29.50 -19.04 -10.97
C GLU A 81 -29.05 -18.71 -12.40
N TYR A 82 -27.91 -18.05 -12.55
CA TYR A 82 -27.27 -17.82 -13.85
C TYR A 82 -26.08 -18.75 -14.08
N THR A 83 -26.27 -19.75 -14.94
CA THR A 83 -25.20 -20.65 -15.40
C THR A 83 -25.32 -20.85 -16.90
N ASN A 84 -24.20 -21.19 -17.57
CA ASN A 84 -24.18 -21.44 -19.01
C ASN A 84 -24.78 -20.29 -19.84
N SER A 85 -24.53 -19.05 -19.41
CA SER A 85 -25.05 -17.82 -20.02
C SER A 85 -26.58 -17.67 -20.03
N ALA A 86 -27.31 -18.39 -19.17
CA ALA A 86 -28.76 -18.31 -19.07
C ALA A 86 -29.26 -18.38 -17.62
N TRP A 87 -30.39 -17.72 -17.35
CA TRP A 87 -31.09 -17.84 -16.07
C TRP A 87 -32.01 -19.05 -16.06
N SER A 88 -31.97 -19.83 -14.98
CA SER A 88 -32.86 -20.97 -14.74
C SER A 88 -33.48 -20.90 -13.35
N THR A 89 -34.65 -21.50 -13.16
CA THR A 89 -35.37 -21.49 -11.88
C THR A 89 -34.81 -22.55 -10.93
N VAL A 90 -34.57 -22.18 -9.69
CA VAL A 90 -34.04 -23.07 -8.64
C VAL A 90 -35.18 -23.63 -7.80
N GLY A 91 -35.71 -24.77 -8.25
CA GLY A 91 -36.83 -25.46 -7.58
C GLY A 91 -38.11 -24.62 -7.47
N ASP A 92 -39.11 -25.17 -6.80
CA ASP A 92 -40.34 -24.45 -6.43
C ASP A 92 -40.37 -24.25 -4.91
N LEU A 93 -40.42 -23.00 -4.46
CA LEU A 93 -40.52 -22.70 -3.03
C LEU A 93 -41.85 -23.17 -2.45
N GLY A 94 -42.90 -23.35 -3.26
CA GLY A 94 -44.18 -23.96 -2.88
C GLY A 94 -45.01 -23.17 -1.85
N VAL A 95 -44.72 -21.87 -1.64
CA VAL A 95 -45.44 -21.03 -0.66
C VAL A 95 -45.77 -19.66 -1.27
N ALA A 96 -47.06 -19.43 -1.52
CA ALA A 96 -47.58 -18.14 -1.96
C ALA A 96 -47.72 -17.16 -0.78
N ASN A 97 -47.66 -15.85 -1.05
CA ASN A 97 -47.89 -14.77 -0.09
C ASN A 97 -46.86 -14.65 1.04
N LEU A 98 -45.59 -14.89 0.74
CA LEU A 98 -44.49 -14.54 1.63
C LEU A 98 -44.08 -13.06 1.47
N TYR A 99 -43.50 -12.50 2.52
CA TYR A 99 -43.00 -11.12 2.58
C TYR A 99 -41.58 -11.10 3.15
N GLY A 100 -40.77 -10.12 2.72
CA GLY A 100 -39.35 -10.07 3.11
C GLY A 100 -38.55 -11.20 2.47
N ILE A 101 -37.40 -10.86 1.91
CA ILE A 101 -36.50 -11.83 1.27
C ILE A 101 -35.08 -11.46 1.68
N SER A 102 -34.43 -12.37 2.40
CA SER A 102 -32.97 -12.35 2.56
C SER A 102 -32.45 -13.73 2.19
N MET A 103 -31.47 -13.77 1.29
CA MET A 103 -30.87 -15.00 0.77
C MET A 103 -29.41 -15.10 1.25
N ALA A 104 -29.01 -16.30 1.66
CA ALA A 104 -27.64 -16.59 2.04
C ALA A 104 -27.26 -18.03 1.66
N PHE A 105 -25.96 -18.28 1.54
CA PHE A 105 -25.40 -19.59 1.19
C PHE A 105 -24.56 -20.13 2.34
N ASP A 106 -24.54 -21.45 2.51
CA ASP A 106 -23.53 -22.12 3.33
C ASP A 106 -22.30 -22.51 2.49
N SER A 107 -21.28 -23.11 3.15
CA SER A 107 -20.05 -23.52 2.44
C SER A 107 -20.22 -24.73 1.53
N ALA A 108 -21.39 -25.37 1.52
CA ALA A 108 -21.74 -26.49 0.65
C ALA A 108 -22.68 -26.06 -0.50
N ASP A 109 -22.84 -24.75 -0.71
CA ASP A 109 -23.72 -24.13 -1.70
C ASP A 109 -25.22 -24.41 -1.49
N ASN A 110 -25.64 -24.77 -0.27
CA ASN A 110 -27.05 -24.83 0.06
C ASN A 110 -27.61 -23.41 0.21
N ILE A 111 -28.80 -23.19 -0.34
CA ILE A 111 -29.44 -21.87 -0.40
C ILE A 111 -30.41 -21.73 0.75
N TYR A 112 -30.27 -20.67 1.55
CA TYR A 112 -31.18 -20.32 2.63
C TYR A 112 -31.98 -19.08 2.27
N ILE A 113 -33.30 -19.18 2.35
CA ILE A 113 -34.24 -18.05 2.19
C ILE A 113 -34.93 -17.79 3.51
N LEU A 114 -34.67 -16.61 4.09
CA LEU A 114 -35.50 -16.06 5.16
C LEU A 114 -36.67 -15.32 4.56
N ALA A 115 -37.86 -15.70 5.00
CA ALA A 115 -39.11 -15.10 4.58
C ALA A 115 -40.10 -15.02 5.74
N ARG A 116 -41.16 -14.24 5.54
CA ARG A 116 -42.23 -14.05 6.52
C ARG A 116 -43.57 -14.47 5.96
N THR A 117 -44.32 -15.19 6.76
CA THR A 117 -45.70 -15.63 6.46
C THR A 117 -46.71 -14.47 6.55
N THR A 118 -47.93 -14.70 6.06
CA THR A 118 -49.06 -13.77 6.21
C THR A 118 -49.47 -13.55 7.66
N SER A 119 -49.19 -14.51 8.56
CA SER A 119 -49.36 -14.40 10.01
C SER A 119 -48.15 -13.80 10.71
N HIS A 120 -47.21 -13.21 9.96
CA HIS A 120 -45.99 -12.54 10.44
C HIS A 120 -44.93 -13.43 11.12
N GLN A 121 -45.07 -14.76 11.05
CA GLN A 121 -44.06 -15.70 11.51
C GLN A 121 -42.88 -15.74 10.53
N LEU A 122 -41.65 -15.68 11.05
CA LEU A 122 -40.43 -15.89 10.28
C LEU A 122 -40.23 -17.39 10.02
N ILE A 123 -39.86 -17.70 8.78
CA ILE A 123 -39.53 -19.04 8.32
C ILE A 123 -38.22 -19.00 7.55
N VAL A 124 -37.41 -20.04 7.70
CA VAL A 124 -36.23 -20.24 6.87
C VAL A 124 -36.46 -21.49 6.04
N LYS A 125 -36.22 -21.37 4.74
CA LYS A 125 -36.21 -22.50 3.82
C LYS A 125 -34.81 -22.75 3.30
N GLU A 126 -34.47 -24.03 3.14
CA GLU A 126 -33.19 -24.50 2.62
C GLU A 126 -33.42 -25.25 1.31
N TYR A 127 -32.56 -25.00 0.32
CA TYR A 127 -32.46 -25.79 -0.91
C TYR A 127 -31.11 -26.50 -0.94
N SER A 128 -31.14 -27.83 -0.97
CA SER A 128 -29.95 -28.69 -0.98
C SER A 128 -29.77 -29.45 -2.31
N GLY A 129 -30.06 -28.78 -3.43
CA GLY A 129 -29.89 -29.33 -4.78
C GLY A 129 -31.09 -30.12 -5.35
N GLU A 130 -31.98 -30.64 -4.50
CA GLU A 130 -33.15 -31.43 -4.94
C GLU A 130 -34.49 -30.71 -4.76
N SER A 131 -34.75 -30.17 -3.56
CA SER A 131 -36.02 -29.54 -3.21
C SER A 131 -35.88 -28.58 -2.04
N TRP A 132 -36.85 -27.66 -1.91
CA TRP A 132 -36.93 -26.73 -0.79
C TRP A 132 -37.57 -27.37 0.44
N SER A 133 -36.88 -27.31 1.59
CA SER A 133 -37.38 -27.78 2.88
C SER A 133 -37.44 -26.64 3.91
N ILE A 134 -38.25 -26.79 4.96
CA ILE A 134 -38.29 -25.81 6.06
C ILE A 134 -37.21 -26.18 7.08
N VAL A 135 -36.41 -25.19 7.48
CA VAL A 135 -35.39 -25.33 8.53
C VAL A 135 -36.04 -25.15 9.90
N GLY A 136 -36.25 -26.26 10.60
CA GLY A 136 -36.93 -26.29 11.90
C GLY A 136 -38.42 -25.95 11.80
N SER A 137 -38.92 -25.16 12.74
CA SER A 137 -40.28 -24.59 12.74
C SER A 137 -40.20 -23.07 12.62
N GLY A 138 -41.26 -22.43 12.12
CA GLY A 138 -41.31 -20.97 12.14
C GLY A 138 -41.23 -20.39 13.56
N PHE A 139 -40.73 -19.17 13.67
CA PHE A 139 -40.50 -18.46 14.94
C PHE A 139 -40.83 -16.96 14.81
N ALA A 140 -40.83 -16.24 15.94
CA ALA A 140 -41.36 -14.87 16.11
C ALA A 140 -42.90 -14.79 15.89
N SER A 141 -43.67 -14.53 16.95
CA SER A 141 -45.09 -14.89 17.00
C SER A 141 -46.07 -13.91 16.36
N THR A 142 -45.89 -12.57 16.40
CA THR A 142 -46.99 -11.71 15.91
C THR A 142 -46.70 -10.47 15.06
N THR A 143 -45.48 -9.92 14.88
CA THR A 143 -45.23 -8.91 13.80
C THR A 143 -43.74 -8.60 13.56
N SER A 144 -42.88 -9.53 13.11
CA SER A 144 -41.51 -9.11 12.71
C SER A 144 -41.56 -8.47 11.31
N TYR A 145 -41.29 -7.18 11.17
CA TYR A 145 -41.21 -6.51 9.85
C TYR A 145 -39.82 -6.51 9.25
N TYR A 146 -38.83 -6.76 10.10
CA TYR A 146 -37.46 -6.41 9.86
C TYR A 146 -36.57 -7.56 10.27
N SER A 147 -35.91 -8.19 9.31
CA SER A 147 -35.12 -9.39 9.56
C SER A 147 -34.02 -9.59 8.54
N ASP A 148 -32.91 -10.16 8.96
CA ASP A 148 -31.77 -10.48 8.10
C ASP A 148 -31.24 -11.88 8.46
N ILE A 149 -30.75 -12.61 7.46
CA ILE A 149 -30.13 -13.93 7.64
C ILE A 149 -28.65 -13.85 7.28
N ALA A 150 -27.83 -14.50 8.08
CA ALA A 150 -26.44 -14.76 7.75
C ALA A 150 -26.11 -16.22 8.08
N ILE A 151 -25.26 -16.82 7.27
CA ILE A 151 -24.72 -18.15 7.54
C ILE A 151 -23.29 -17.98 8.05
N TYR A 152 -22.97 -18.63 9.16
CA TYR A 152 -21.61 -18.70 9.67
C TYR A 152 -21.31 -20.13 10.12
N ASN A 153 -20.20 -20.70 9.63
CA ASN A 153 -19.83 -22.11 9.84
C ASN A 153 -20.99 -23.10 9.56
N ASN A 154 -21.71 -22.90 8.46
CA ASN A 154 -22.88 -23.70 8.05
C ASN A 154 -24.06 -23.69 9.03
N VAL A 155 -24.12 -22.72 9.93
CA VAL A 155 -25.24 -22.52 10.84
C VAL A 155 -25.99 -21.26 10.41
N PRO A 156 -27.32 -21.32 10.18
CA PRO A 156 -28.09 -20.13 9.89
C PRO A 156 -28.40 -19.36 11.17
N TYR A 157 -28.16 -18.05 11.09
CA TYR A 157 -28.47 -17.07 12.12
C TYR A 157 -29.48 -16.07 11.56
N VAL A 158 -30.52 -15.78 12.33
CA VAL A 158 -31.56 -14.83 11.97
C VAL A 158 -31.61 -13.73 13.01
N ALA A 159 -31.33 -12.52 12.58
CA ALA A 159 -31.54 -11.30 13.36
C ALA A 159 -32.86 -10.68 12.97
N TYR A 160 -33.65 -10.23 13.95
CA TYR A 160 -34.92 -9.57 13.69
C TYR A 160 -35.29 -8.58 14.78
N ILE A 161 -36.19 -7.65 14.44
CA ILE A 161 -36.81 -6.74 15.41
C ILE A 161 -38.09 -7.38 15.92
N ASP A 162 -38.16 -7.60 17.24
CA ASP A 162 -39.26 -8.26 17.92
C ASP A 162 -40.32 -7.24 18.36
N SER A 163 -41.41 -7.15 17.60
CA SER A 163 -42.53 -6.26 17.91
C SER A 163 -43.38 -6.68 19.10
N ASP A 164 -43.33 -7.96 19.50
CA ASP A 164 -44.07 -8.45 20.65
C ASP A 164 -43.42 -7.96 21.96
N ASN A 165 -42.16 -7.55 21.88
CA ASN A 165 -41.32 -7.20 23.02
C ASN A 165 -40.64 -5.84 22.85
N GLY A 166 -41.43 -4.83 22.49
CA GLY A 166 -40.97 -3.44 22.48
C GLY A 166 -40.18 -3.03 21.25
N LEU A 167 -40.26 -3.78 20.14
CA LEU A 167 -39.51 -3.56 18.90
C LEU A 167 -38.00 -3.64 19.12
N LEU A 168 -37.54 -4.64 19.87
CA LEU A 168 -36.12 -4.77 20.22
C LEU A 168 -35.42 -5.84 19.37
N PRO A 169 -34.14 -5.64 19.02
CA PRO A 169 -33.32 -6.66 18.37
C PRO A 169 -33.28 -8.00 19.11
N THR A 170 -33.41 -9.09 18.35
CA THR A 170 -33.23 -10.47 18.81
C THR A 170 -32.48 -11.27 17.74
N VAL A 171 -31.61 -12.20 18.17
CA VAL A 171 -30.87 -13.09 17.27
C VAL A 171 -31.11 -14.54 17.68
N MET A 172 -31.41 -15.37 16.69
CA MET A 172 -31.61 -16.81 16.82
C MET A 172 -30.63 -17.56 15.92
N SER A 173 -30.18 -18.74 16.33
CA SER A 173 -29.39 -19.66 15.50
C SER A 173 -30.04 -21.04 15.45
N TYR A 174 -29.91 -21.75 14.33
CA TYR A 174 -30.45 -23.10 14.21
C TYR A 174 -29.41 -24.16 14.52
N GLN A 175 -29.54 -24.83 15.67
CA GLN A 175 -28.61 -25.88 16.10
C GLN A 175 -29.37 -27.02 16.79
N GLY A 176 -28.95 -28.27 16.51
CA GLY A 176 -29.55 -29.45 17.13
C GLY A 176 -31.04 -29.62 16.84
N GLY A 177 -31.49 -29.24 15.64
CA GLY A 177 -32.88 -29.35 15.21
C GLY A 177 -33.81 -28.23 15.67
N ASN A 178 -33.31 -27.26 16.45
CA ASN A 178 -34.12 -26.20 17.05
C ASN A 178 -33.52 -24.81 16.82
N TRP A 179 -34.38 -23.79 16.80
CA TRP A 179 -33.97 -22.39 16.86
C TRP A 179 -33.68 -22.00 18.31
N ASN A 180 -32.46 -21.56 18.58
CA ASN A 180 -31.96 -21.18 19.91
C ASN A 180 -31.57 -19.71 19.94
N LEU A 181 -31.86 -19.02 21.05
CA LEU A 181 -31.46 -17.63 21.28
C LEU A 181 -29.94 -17.48 21.36
N ILE A 182 -29.42 -16.41 20.74
CA ILE A 182 -28.03 -15.96 20.89
C ILE A 182 -28.01 -14.79 21.86
N GLY A 183 -27.60 -15.08 23.10
CA GLY A 183 -27.68 -14.12 24.21
C GLY A 183 -29.10 -13.92 24.74
N SER A 184 -29.28 -12.87 25.53
CA SER A 184 -30.61 -12.44 25.97
C SER A 184 -31.41 -11.88 24.79
N PRO A 185 -32.71 -12.23 24.63
CA PRO A 185 -33.56 -11.64 23.62
C PRO A 185 -33.81 -10.16 23.93
N ASN A 186 -34.30 -9.42 22.94
CA ASN A 186 -34.75 -8.03 23.09
C ASN A 186 -33.66 -7.14 23.68
N PHE A 187 -32.44 -7.29 23.15
CA PHE A 187 -31.29 -6.51 23.58
C PHE A 187 -31.29 -5.13 22.92
N GLY A 188 -30.58 -4.19 23.51
CA GLY A 188 -30.71 -2.76 23.19
C GLY A 188 -31.54 -2.04 24.26
N GLN A 189 -31.35 -0.72 24.37
CA GLN A 189 -32.01 0.07 25.43
C GLN A 189 -33.41 0.55 25.02
N GLU A 190 -33.69 0.60 23.72
CA GLU A 190 -34.86 1.28 23.17
C GLU A 190 -35.38 0.65 21.88
N SER A 191 -36.66 0.85 21.58
CA SER A 191 -37.31 0.32 20.38
C SER A 191 -36.59 0.70 19.09
N ALA A 192 -36.38 -0.25 18.19
CA ALA A 192 -35.76 -0.09 16.88
C ALA A 192 -36.79 0.19 15.77
N SER A 193 -36.34 0.75 14.64
CA SER A 193 -37.22 1.40 13.66
C SER A 193 -36.96 1.12 12.18
N VAL A 194 -35.94 0.31 11.85
CA VAL A 194 -35.59 -0.05 10.47
C VAL A 194 -35.12 -1.51 10.37
N ASN A 195 -35.00 -2.01 9.13
CA ASN A 195 -34.36 -3.30 8.84
C ASN A 195 -32.94 -3.37 9.42
N PRO A 196 -32.63 -4.34 10.30
CA PRO A 196 -31.28 -4.50 10.82
C PRO A 196 -30.35 -4.99 9.70
N SER A 197 -29.07 -4.67 9.84
CA SER A 197 -28.00 -5.34 9.11
C SER A 197 -27.28 -6.27 10.05
N PHE A 198 -27.27 -7.56 9.74
CA PHE A 198 -26.61 -8.57 10.57
C PHE A 198 -25.48 -9.22 9.80
N THR A 199 -24.30 -9.32 10.41
CA THR A 199 -23.12 -9.92 9.80
C THR A 199 -22.17 -10.42 10.87
N PHE A 200 -21.19 -11.21 10.46
CA PHE A 200 -20.07 -11.61 11.30
C PHE A 200 -18.84 -10.77 10.96
N ASP A 201 -17.98 -10.59 11.96
CA ASP A 201 -16.59 -10.21 11.72
C ASP A 201 -15.81 -11.44 11.20
N ASN A 202 -14.57 -11.24 10.75
CA ASN A 202 -13.73 -12.29 10.19
C ASN A 202 -13.33 -13.37 11.22
N ASN A 203 -13.56 -13.14 12.52
CA ASN A 203 -13.34 -14.10 13.59
C ASN A 203 -14.62 -14.85 13.99
N GLY A 204 -15.77 -14.53 13.39
CA GLY A 204 -17.06 -15.16 13.73
C GLY A 204 -17.81 -14.51 14.89
N ILE A 205 -17.43 -13.31 15.29
CA ILE A 205 -18.20 -12.54 16.27
C ILE A 205 -19.42 -11.95 15.54
N PRO A 206 -20.66 -12.16 16.04
CA PRO A 206 -21.85 -11.59 15.43
C PRO A 206 -21.98 -10.10 15.76
N TYR A 207 -22.35 -9.32 14.74
CA TYR A 207 -22.66 -7.90 14.85
C TYR A 207 -24.02 -7.59 14.24
N ILE A 208 -24.71 -6.63 14.85
CA ILE A 208 -25.98 -6.12 14.36
C ILE A 208 -25.97 -4.60 14.37
N ALA A 209 -26.37 -4.00 13.25
CA ALA A 209 -26.66 -2.59 13.15
C ALA A 209 -28.17 -2.36 13.02
N PHE A 210 -28.71 -1.40 13.76
CA PHE A 210 -30.13 -1.02 13.77
C PHE A 210 -30.30 0.47 14.08
N VAL A 211 -31.53 1.01 14.04
CA VAL A 211 -31.81 2.42 14.35
C VAL A 211 -32.78 2.53 15.51
N ASN A 212 -32.41 3.27 16.55
CA ASN A 212 -33.29 3.52 17.68
C ASN A 212 -34.38 4.54 17.32
N ASN A 213 -35.59 4.32 17.83
CA ASN A 213 -36.73 5.19 17.54
C ASN A 213 -36.66 6.54 18.25
N SER A 214 -35.98 6.64 19.39
CA SER A 214 -35.97 7.88 20.18
C SER A 214 -35.03 8.91 19.56
N ASP A 215 -33.79 8.51 19.25
CA ASP A 215 -32.72 9.36 18.72
C ASP A 215 -32.67 9.36 17.20
N LYS A 216 -33.33 8.40 16.55
CA LYS A 216 -33.30 8.18 15.09
C LYS A 216 -31.88 7.98 14.56
N LYS A 217 -30.94 7.50 15.37
CA LYS A 217 -29.53 7.29 14.97
C LYS A 217 -29.21 5.80 14.77
N PRO A 218 -28.18 5.48 13.97
CA PRO A 218 -27.71 4.12 13.88
C PRO A 218 -26.98 3.68 15.16
N HIS A 219 -27.20 2.42 15.55
CA HIS A 219 -26.55 1.74 16.66
C HIS A 219 -25.93 0.46 16.16
N VAL A 220 -24.77 0.09 16.70
CA VAL A 220 -24.08 -1.16 16.36
C VAL A 220 -23.71 -1.89 17.63
N MET A 221 -24.22 -3.11 17.77
CA MET A 221 -23.92 -4.00 18.89
C MET A 221 -23.18 -5.25 18.41
N LYS A 222 -22.33 -5.79 19.28
CA LYS A 222 -21.62 -7.05 19.06
C LYS A 222 -21.94 -8.05 20.17
N TYR A 223 -21.91 -9.34 19.84
CA TYR A 223 -22.11 -10.41 20.80
C TYR A 223 -20.77 -11.04 21.19
N ASP A 224 -20.34 -10.78 22.42
CA ASP A 224 -19.07 -11.29 22.95
C ASP A 224 -19.25 -11.72 24.42
N ALA A 225 -18.52 -12.76 24.83
CA ALA A 225 -18.56 -13.32 26.19
C ALA A 225 -20.00 -13.58 26.72
N GLY A 226 -20.90 -14.02 25.83
CA GLY A 226 -22.28 -14.35 26.18
C GLY A 226 -23.26 -13.17 26.21
N ASN A 227 -22.82 -11.95 25.92
CA ASN A 227 -23.61 -10.73 26.05
C ASN A 227 -23.58 -9.86 24.80
N TRP A 228 -24.67 -9.13 24.56
CA TRP A 228 -24.73 -8.05 23.58
C TRP A 228 -24.27 -6.74 24.21
N SER A 229 -23.33 -6.05 23.56
CA SER A 229 -22.83 -4.75 24.01
C SER A 229 -22.61 -3.81 22.82
N ASP A 230 -22.77 -2.51 23.04
CA ASP A 230 -22.46 -1.50 22.03
C ASP A 230 -20.99 -1.55 21.60
N VAL A 231 -20.75 -1.40 20.30
CA VAL A 231 -19.41 -1.36 19.71
C VAL A 231 -18.68 -0.07 20.06
N SER A 232 -19.44 1.01 20.30
CA SER A 232 -18.93 2.32 20.70
C SER A 232 -19.58 2.73 22.02
N THR A 233 -18.80 3.28 22.94
CA THR A 233 -19.33 3.92 24.16
C THR A 233 -19.77 5.36 23.91
N SER A 234 -19.38 5.95 22.77
CA SER A 234 -19.93 7.24 22.33
C SER A 234 -21.39 7.04 21.94
N THR A 235 -22.28 7.79 22.58
CA THR A 235 -23.71 7.85 22.29
C THR A 235 -24.05 8.81 21.13
N ASP A 236 -23.04 9.46 20.56
CA ASP A 236 -23.20 10.47 19.52
C ASP A 236 -22.28 10.14 18.32
N PHE A 237 -22.63 9.09 17.58
CA PHE A 237 -22.03 8.80 16.28
C PHE A 237 -23.11 8.67 15.21
N GLY A 238 -22.83 9.27 14.05
CA GLY A 238 -23.73 9.30 12.92
C GLY A 238 -24.86 10.33 13.02
N ASP A 239 -25.24 10.85 11.86
CA ASP A 239 -26.44 11.65 11.65
C ASP A 239 -27.74 10.85 11.87
N THR A 240 -28.80 11.58 12.18
CA THR A 240 -30.17 11.03 12.25
C THR A 240 -30.59 10.47 10.90
N MET A 241 -31.37 9.38 10.91
CA MET A 241 -31.88 8.66 9.75
C MET A 241 -33.37 8.97 9.53
N GLU A 242 -33.80 8.89 8.27
CA GLU A 242 -35.23 8.78 7.98
C GLU A 242 -35.70 7.38 8.38
N THR A 243 -36.78 7.26 9.15
CA THR A 243 -37.36 5.94 9.45
C THR A 243 -38.36 5.56 8.37
N SER A 244 -37.87 4.78 7.40
CA SER A 244 -38.69 4.13 6.38
C SER A 244 -38.80 2.62 6.63
N ASN A 245 -39.69 1.95 5.90
CA ASN A 245 -39.83 0.49 5.98
C ASN A 245 -38.77 -0.27 5.17
N ASP A 246 -37.92 0.42 4.42
CA ASP A 246 -36.90 -0.19 3.55
C ASP A 246 -35.56 -0.35 4.27
N LYS A 247 -34.74 -1.32 3.84
CA LYS A 247 -33.36 -1.44 4.33
C LYS A 247 -32.52 -0.29 3.79
N GLN A 248 -32.11 0.59 4.71
CA GLN A 248 -31.31 1.78 4.42
C GLN A 248 -30.07 1.86 5.33
N LEU A 249 -29.69 0.73 5.95
CA LEU A 249 -28.56 0.59 6.88
C LEU A 249 -27.84 -0.71 6.56
N TYR A 250 -26.53 -0.64 6.38
CA TYR A 250 -25.70 -1.78 6.02
C TYR A 250 -24.40 -1.77 6.82
N LEU A 251 -24.16 -2.85 7.54
CA LEU A 251 -22.92 -3.12 8.25
C LEU A 251 -22.14 -4.18 7.49
N LYS A 252 -20.89 -3.89 7.15
CA LYS A 252 -19.97 -4.83 6.49
C LYS A 252 -18.58 -4.73 7.11
N PHE A 253 -17.80 -5.79 6.96
CA PHE A 253 -16.40 -5.83 7.39
C PHE A 253 -15.48 -5.87 6.18
N ASP A 254 -14.38 -5.14 6.25
CA ASP A 254 -13.33 -5.24 5.23
C ASP A 254 -12.42 -6.46 5.47
N ASN A 255 -11.50 -6.70 4.53
CA ASN A 255 -10.54 -7.80 4.63
C ASN A 255 -9.55 -7.66 5.81
N LEU A 256 -9.47 -6.50 6.46
CA LEU A 256 -8.69 -6.24 7.67
C LEU A 256 -9.54 -6.29 8.95
N ASN A 257 -10.76 -6.83 8.84
CA ASN A 257 -11.72 -6.96 9.93
C ASN A 257 -12.19 -5.64 10.55
N ARG A 258 -12.22 -4.56 9.78
CA ARG A 258 -12.72 -3.25 10.22
C ARG A 258 -14.20 -3.10 9.85
N PRO A 259 -15.08 -2.72 10.79
CA PRO A 259 -16.48 -2.47 10.49
C PRO A 259 -16.68 -1.17 9.70
N TYR A 260 -17.56 -1.22 8.70
CA TYR A 260 -18.08 -0.07 7.96
C TYR A 260 -19.60 -0.06 8.02
N LEU A 261 -20.16 1.13 8.18
CA LEU A 261 -21.59 1.34 8.31
C LEU A 261 -22.06 2.36 7.28
N ALA A 262 -22.84 1.93 6.29
CA ALA A 262 -23.43 2.80 5.29
C ALA A 262 -24.92 2.99 5.55
N TYR A 263 -25.40 4.22 5.47
CA TYR A 263 -26.80 4.52 5.74
C TYR A 263 -27.32 5.79 5.08
N LEU A 264 -28.66 5.94 5.03
CA LEU A 264 -29.33 7.16 4.60
C LEU A 264 -29.71 8.05 5.79
N THR A 265 -29.29 9.31 5.74
CA THR A 265 -29.65 10.31 6.75
C THR A 265 -31.09 10.79 6.57
N SER A 266 -31.63 11.52 7.55
CA SER A 266 -32.98 12.09 7.53
C SER A 266 -33.20 13.11 6.42
N SER A 267 -32.11 13.57 5.80
CA SER A 267 -32.14 14.41 4.61
C SER A 267 -32.10 13.62 3.29
N ASN A 268 -32.20 12.29 3.36
CA ASN A 268 -32.05 11.36 2.23
C ASN A 268 -30.70 11.53 1.52
N LYS A 269 -29.63 11.60 2.30
CA LYS A 269 -28.24 11.67 1.85
C LYS A 269 -27.48 10.45 2.34
N ILE A 270 -26.41 10.08 1.67
CA ILE A 270 -25.61 8.91 2.05
C ILE A 270 -24.59 9.34 3.10
N ASN A 271 -24.42 8.54 4.14
CA ASN A 271 -23.25 8.59 4.99
C ASN A 271 -22.62 7.21 5.11
N VAL A 272 -21.30 7.16 5.20
CA VAL A 272 -20.55 5.93 5.40
C VAL A 272 -19.56 6.16 6.52
N LEU A 273 -19.67 5.37 7.59
CA LEU A 273 -18.76 5.40 8.73
C LEU A 273 -17.81 4.22 8.67
N LYS A 274 -16.63 4.40 9.23
CA LYS A 274 -15.63 3.35 9.48
C LYS A 274 -15.30 3.34 10.97
N TYR A 275 -15.34 2.16 11.58
CA TYR A 275 -14.91 2.00 12.96
C TYR A 275 -13.39 1.80 13.04
N PHE A 276 -12.73 2.64 13.82
CA PHE A 276 -11.29 2.62 14.02
C PHE A 276 -10.92 3.15 15.41
N ASN A 277 -10.05 2.43 16.13
CA ASN A 277 -9.55 2.82 17.46
C ASN A 277 -10.64 3.21 18.48
N GLY A 278 -11.70 2.40 18.60
CA GLY A 278 -12.76 2.65 19.58
C GLY A 278 -13.91 3.53 19.08
N ASN A 279 -13.76 4.16 17.90
CA ASN A 279 -14.68 5.20 17.43
C ASN A 279 -15.16 4.98 16.00
N TRP A 280 -16.38 5.45 15.73
CA TRP A 280 -16.90 5.56 14.36
C TRP A 280 -16.50 6.91 13.77
N LEU A 281 -15.89 6.87 12.58
CA LEU A 281 -15.40 8.03 11.84
C LEU A 281 -16.07 8.10 10.47
N ASP A 282 -16.41 9.30 10.00
CA ASP A 282 -16.87 9.48 8.62
C ASP A 282 -15.81 9.00 7.62
N ARG A 283 -16.25 8.30 6.58
CA ARG A 283 -15.44 7.89 5.44
C ARG A 283 -15.74 8.82 4.26
N GLY A 284 -14.92 9.86 4.12
CA GLY A 284 -15.18 10.96 3.19
C GLY A 284 -16.18 11.97 3.75
N PRO A 285 -16.73 12.87 2.91
CA PRO A 285 -17.66 13.89 3.35
C PRO A 285 -18.98 13.27 3.81
N SER A 286 -19.45 13.68 4.99
CA SER A 286 -20.79 13.37 5.48
C SER A 286 -21.89 13.88 4.53
N ASN A 287 -23.02 13.18 4.47
CA ASN A 287 -24.19 13.53 3.66
C ASN A 287 -23.89 13.68 2.16
N PHE A 288 -23.03 12.83 1.61
CA PHE A 288 -22.69 12.87 0.19
C PHE A 288 -23.83 12.32 -0.68
N SER A 289 -24.17 13.09 -1.70
CA SER A 289 -24.91 12.76 -2.91
C SER A 289 -25.17 14.10 -3.57
N ASN A 290 -24.60 14.34 -4.75
CA ASN A 290 -24.34 15.65 -5.36
C ASN A 290 -25.55 16.62 -5.34
N GLY A 291 -25.76 17.35 -4.24
CA GLY A 291 -26.93 18.23 -4.03
C GLY A 291 -28.30 17.55 -3.86
N SER A 292 -28.56 16.37 -4.44
CA SER A 292 -29.89 15.73 -4.52
C SER A 292 -30.16 14.63 -3.49
N THR A 293 -31.43 14.37 -3.19
CA THR A 293 -31.83 13.24 -2.32
C THR A 293 -31.64 11.90 -3.02
N VAL A 294 -31.44 10.83 -2.27
CA VAL A 294 -31.33 9.45 -2.77
C VAL A 294 -32.29 8.53 -2.03
N SER A 295 -32.52 7.32 -2.54
CA SER A 295 -33.26 6.27 -1.84
C SER A 295 -32.76 4.88 -2.26
N LYS A 296 -33.29 3.81 -1.64
CA LYS A 296 -32.93 2.42 -1.98
C LYS A 296 -31.41 2.20 -1.97
N LEU A 297 -30.78 2.52 -0.85
CA LEU A 297 -29.35 2.30 -0.66
C LEU A 297 -29.04 0.81 -0.58
N SER A 298 -27.90 0.40 -1.12
CA SER A 298 -27.24 -0.88 -0.91
C SER A 298 -25.73 -0.66 -0.86
N PHE A 299 -25.03 -1.53 -0.14
CA PHE A 299 -23.63 -1.32 0.21
C PHE A 299 -22.87 -2.64 0.31
N ASP A 300 -21.65 -2.66 -0.25
CA ASP A 300 -20.68 -3.72 -0.04
C ASP A 300 -19.25 -3.17 -0.13
N LEU A 301 -18.29 -3.98 0.29
CA LEU A 301 -16.85 -3.68 0.29
C LEU A 301 -16.12 -4.61 -0.66
N TYR A 302 -15.14 -4.13 -1.42
CA TYR A 302 -14.13 -4.97 -2.06
C TYR A 302 -12.76 -4.66 -1.44
N ASN A 303 -12.11 -5.66 -0.84
CA ASN A 303 -10.95 -5.45 0.03
C ASN A 303 -11.26 -4.39 1.10
N THR A 304 -10.62 -3.22 1.01
CA THR A 304 -10.83 -2.07 1.91
C THR A 304 -11.70 -0.96 1.30
N MET A 305 -12.19 -1.16 0.08
CA MET A 305 -12.84 -0.15 -0.73
C MET A 305 -14.37 -0.25 -0.63
N PRO A 306 -15.05 0.81 -0.17
CA PRO A 306 -16.51 0.83 -0.05
C PRO A 306 -17.21 1.29 -1.33
N TYR A 307 -18.33 0.62 -1.64
CA TYR A 307 -19.19 0.93 -2.78
C TYR A 307 -20.63 1.07 -2.31
N VAL A 308 -21.33 2.09 -2.83
CA VAL A 308 -22.75 2.31 -2.59
C VAL A 308 -23.51 2.30 -3.91
N PHE A 309 -24.61 1.56 -3.98
CA PHE A 309 -25.55 1.58 -5.10
C PHE A 309 -26.90 2.08 -4.62
N PHE A 310 -27.45 3.08 -5.31
CA PHE A 310 -28.65 3.77 -4.86
C PHE A 310 -29.50 4.29 -6.02
N LYS A 311 -30.77 4.57 -5.71
CA LYS A 311 -31.69 5.31 -6.57
C LYS A 311 -31.37 6.80 -6.49
N ASP A 312 -30.88 7.36 -7.58
CA ASP A 312 -30.41 8.73 -7.70
C ASP A 312 -31.52 9.64 -8.22
N ASN A 313 -32.08 10.49 -7.36
CA ASN A 313 -33.15 11.40 -7.77
C ASN A 313 -32.63 12.58 -8.60
N ALA A 314 -31.32 12.86 -8.61
CA ALA A 314 -30.74 13.81 -9.57
C ALA A 314 -30.87 13.28 -11.00
N GLU A 315 -30.69 11.97 -11.16
CA GLU A 315 -30.73 11.26 -12.43
C GLU A 315 -32.11 10.64 -12.70
N SER A 316 -33.18 11.38 -12.34
CA SER A 316 -34.58 10.97 -12.57
C SER A 316 -34.98 9.64 -11.90
N GLY A 317 -34.30 9.23 -10.83
CA GLY A 317 -34.58 7.99 -10.10
C GLY A 317 -33.90 6.75 -10.70
N LYS A 318 -32.88 6.96 -11.55
CA LYS A 318 -32.04 5.90 -12.11
C LYS A 318 -30.96 5.46 -11.12
N GLY A 319 -30.32 4.34 -11.40
CA GLY A 319 -29.27 3.78 -10.55
C GLY A 319 -27.93 4.48 -10.72
N THR A 320 -27.26 4.78 -9.61
CA THR A 320 -25.89 5.29 -9.57
C THR A 320 -25.08 4.43 -8.59
N VAL A 321 -23.84 4.09 -8.97
CA VAL A 321 -22.86 3.51 -8.05
C VAL A 321 -21.80 4.57 -7.74
N MET A 322 -21.42 4.70 -6.47
CA MET A 322 -20.26 5.51 -6.06
C MET A 322 -19.27 4.65 -5.28
N THR A 323 -17.99 5.00 -5.40
CA THR A 323 -16.88 4.41 -4.64
C THR A 323 -16.09 5.51 -3.94
N TYR A 324 -15.41 5.16 -2.86
CA TYR A 324 -14.62 6.12 -2.11
C TYR A 324 -13.20 6.26 -2.69
N ASN A 325 -12.77 7.48 -2.94
CA ASN A 325 -11.41 7.81 -3.35
C ASN A 325 -10.57 8.19 -2.13
N ALA A 326 -9.64 7.31 -1.77
CA ALA A 326 -8.78 7.49 -0.59
C ALA A 326 -7.72 8.58 -0.73
N GLU A 327 -7.36 8.95 -1.95
CA GLU A 327 -6.35 9.98 -2.21
C GLU A 327 -6.92 11.37 -1.96
N HIS A 328 -8.18 11.57 -2.33
CA HIS A 328 -8.88 12.86 -2.21
C HIS A 328 -9.80 12.95 -1.00
N ASP A 329 -10.04 11.83 -0.31
CA ASP A 329 -11.04 11.71 0.76
C ASP A 329 -12.44 12.14 0.26
N LEU A 330 -12.82 11.68 -0.92
CA LEU A 330 -14.08 12.02 -1.61
C LEU A 330 -14.78 10.75 -2.12
N TRP A 331 -16.02 10.91 -2.57
CA TRP A 331 -16.80 9.85 -3.22
C TRP A 331 -16.93 10.16 -4.71
N ASP A 332 -16.48 9.24 -5.54
CA ASP A 332 -16.50 9.33 -7.00
C ASP A 332 -17.58 8.41 -7.57
N VAL A 333 -18.16 8.79 -8.72
CA VAL A 333 -19.10 7.94 -9.45
C VAL A 333 -18.33 6.76 -10.06
N TYR A 334 -18.78 5.53 -9.78
CA TYR A 334 -18.17 4.31 -10.31
C TYR A 334 -18.94 3.84 -11.55
N GLY A 335 -18.41 4.21 -12.73
CA GLY A 335 -19.08 4.07 -14.02
C GLY A 335 -19.75 5.39 -14.45
N SER A 336 -21.05 5.35 -14.78
CA SER A 336 -21.84 6.53 -15.14
C SER A 336 -22.95 6.78 -14.13
N ALA A 337 -23.23 8.04 -13.80
CA ALA A 337 -24.39 8.38 -12.98
C ALA A 337 -25.67 8.06 -13.75
N GLY A 338 -26.69 7.50 -13.07
CA GLY A 338 -27.96 7.15 -13.68
C GLY A 338 -27.83 6.13 -14.83
N PHE A 339 -26.90 5.19 -14.74
CA PHE A 339 -26.56 4.27 -15.85
C PHE A 339 -27.68 3.30 -16.24
N THR A 340 -28.69 3.12 -15.38
CA THR A 340 -29.79 2.17 -15.65
C THR A 340 -30.72 2.68 -16.76
N SER A 341 -31.34 1.73 -17.48
CA SER A 341 -32.30 2.00 -18.55
C SER A 341 -33.46 2.89 -18.09
N GLY A 342 -34.05 2.54 -16.95
CA GLY A 342 -35.16 3.26 -16.32
C GLY A 342 -34.98 3.47 -14.83
N GLN A 343 -36.04 3.97 -14.20
CA GLN A 343 -36.10 4.14 -12.75
C GLN A 343 -35.95 2.80 -12.03
N ILE A 344 -35.22 2.81 -10.91
CA ILE A 344 -34.97 1.59 -10.14
C ILE A 344 -35.78 1.53 -8.83
N ASP A 345 -36.00 0.31 -8.36
CA ASP A 345 -36.41 -0.03 -6.99
C ASP A 345 -35.78 -1.37 -6.57
N GLY A 346 -35.86 -1.71 -5.28
CA GLY A 346 -35.45 -2.99 -4.72
C GLY A 346 -33.99 -3.33 -5.03
N THR A 347 -33.09 -2.42 -4.65
CA THR A 347 -31.66 -2.52 -4.88
C THR A 347 -31.01 -3.56 -3.99
N TYR A 348 -30.09 -4.32 -4.57
CA TYR A 348 -29.14 -5.13 -3.85
C TYR A 348 -27.78 -4.99 -4.53
N PHE A 349 -26.72 -4.97 -3.76
CA PHE A 349 -25.35 -4.82 -4.24
C PHE A 349 -24.47 -5.80 -3.48
N ASN A 350 -23.69 -6.58 -4.22
CA ASN A 350 -22.88 -7.66 -3.66
C ASN A 350 -21.75 -8.02 -4.63
N LYS A 351 -20.73 -8.74 -4.16
CA LYS A 351 -19.63 -9.24 -4.99
C LYS A 351 -19.57 -10.76 -4.98
N ASN A 352 -19.07 -11.35 -6.07
CA ASN A 352 -18.76 -12.77 -6.09
C ASN A 352 -17.39 -13.06 -5.42
N SER A 353 -17.02 -14.34 -5.33
CA SER A 353 -15.76 -14.81 -4.75
C SER A 353 -14.50 -14.26 -5.45
N ASN A 354 -14.61 -13.85 -6.72
CA ASN A 354 -13.52 -13.25 -7.50
C ASN A 354 -13.46 -11.72 -7.39
N GLY A 355 -14.33 -11.09 -6.58
CA GLY A 355 -14.37 -9.64 -6.42
C GLY A 355 -15.15 -8.89 -7.49
N THR A 356 -15.74 -9.57 -8.48
CA THR A 356 -16.60 -8.93 -9.47
C THR A 356 -17.87 -8.40 -8.80
N LEU A 357 -18.16 -7.12 -9.03
CA LEU A 357 -19.31 -6.44 -8.46
C LEU A 357 -20.57 -6.72 -9.27
N TYR A 358 -21.65 -7.07 -8.58
CA TYR A 358 -22.98 -7.22 -9.16
C TYR A 358 -24.00 -6.41 -8.38
N LEU A 359 -25.07 -6.07 -9.08
CA LEU A 359 -26.24 -5.45 -8.51
C LEU A 359 -27.50 -6.05 -9.09
N SER A 360 -28.57 -6.00 -8.31
CA SER A 360 -29.92 -6.32 -8.76
C SER A 360 -30.89 -5.20 -8.43
N TYR A 361 -31.89 -5.01 -9.28
CA TYR A 361 -32.95 -4.04 -9.12
C TYR A 361 -34.19 -4.42 -9.94
N PHE A 362 -35.29 -3.71 -9.72
CA PHE A 362 -36.47 -3.73 -10.59
C PHE A 362 -36.50 -2.48 -11.45
N ASP A 363 -36.61 -2.65 -12.76
CA ASP A 363 -36.82 -1.54 -13.69
C ASP A 363 -38.30 -1.17 -13.70
N LEU A 364 -38.64 -0.04 -13.05
CA LEU A 364 -40.02 0.44 -12.94
C LEU A 364 -40.59 0.88 -14.29
N ASP A 365 -39.72 1.28 -15.23
CA ASP A 365 -40.14 1.71 -16.56
C ASP A 365 -40.35 0.51 -17.51
N ASP A 366 -39.81 -0.67 -17.16
CA ASP A 366 -40.04 -1.95 -17.84
C ASP A 366 -40.88 -2.92 -16.99
N SER A 367 -42.04 -2.46 -16.52
CA SER A 367 -43.03 -3.31 -15.82
C SER A 367 -42.49 -4.04 -14.57
N ASN A 368 -41.58 -3.40 -13.84
CA ASN A 368 -40.85 -3.98 -12.69
C ASN A 368 -40.01 -5.21 -13.07
N LYS A 369 -39.34 -5.17 -14.22
CA LYS A 369 -38.44 -6.23 -14.68
C LYS A 369 -37.30 -6.43 -13.69
N VAL A 370 -37.10 -7.67 -13.24
CA VAL A 370 -35.95 -8.04 -12.41
C VAL A 370 -34.71 -7.99 -13.28
N THR A 371 -33.75 -7.15 -12.92
CA THR A 371 -32.53 -6.93 -13.67
C THR A 371 -31.34 -7.21 -12.77
N VAL A 372 -30.37 -7.97 -13.28
CA VAL A 372 -29.08 -8.20 -12.65
C VAL A 372 -28.03 -7.63 -13.60
N MET A 373 -27.13 -6.81 -13.06
CA MET A 373 -26.00 -6.26 -13.81
C MET A 373 -24.71 -6.61 -13.11
N SER A 374 -23.65 -6.81 -13.88
CA SER A 374 -22.28 -6.94 -13.40
C SER A 374 -21.47 -5.77 -13.91
N TYR A 375 -20.51 -5.34 -13.11
CA TYR A 375 -19.52 -4.38 -13.58
C TYR A 375 -18.54 -5.10 -14.52
N TYR A 376 -18.54 -4.71 -15.79
CA TYR A 376 -17.56 -5.22 -16.73
C TYR A 376 -16.30 -4.37 -16.63
N ASN A 377 -15.29 -4.96 -16.00
CA ASN A 377 -13.96 -4.40 -15.95
C ASN A 377 -13.32 -4.49 -17.35
N VAL A 378 -12.96 -3.36 -17.94
CA VAL A 378 -12.33 -3.34 -19.27
C VAL A 378 -10.84 -3.44 -19.05
N ALA A 379 -10.19 -4.43 -19.68
CA ALA A 379 -8.75 -4.58 -19.55
C ALA A 379 -8.00 -3.33 -20.01
N PRO A 380 -6.88 -2.98 -19.34
CA PRO A 380 -6.06 -1.85 -19.75
C PRO A 380 -5.48 -2.09 -21.13
N VAL A 381 -5.10 -0.99 -21.79
CA VAL A 381 -4.37 -1.01 -23.05
C VAL A 381 -2.91 -0.68 -22.78
N ALA A 382 -2.03 -1.55 -23.25
CA ALA A 382 -0.59 -1.37 -23.30
C ALA A 382 -0.17 -1.21 -24.78
N SER A 383 0.54 -0.14 -25.12
CA SER A 383 0.82 0.22 -26.51
C SER A 383 2.09 1.06 -26.67
N SER A 384 2.55 1.27 -27.90
CA SER A 384 3.67 2.17 -28.23
C SER A 384 4.97 1.89 -27.46
N ILE A 385 5.21 0.62 -27.11
CA ILE A 385 6.43 0.23 -26.39
C ILE A 385 7.68 0.37 -27.26
N SER A 386 8.74 0.93 -26.68
CA SER A 386 10.06 1.06 -27.26
C SER A 386 11.13 0.77 -26.21
N ALA A 387 12.28 0.26 -26.63
CA ALA A 387 13.39 -0.04 -25.74
C ALA A 387 14.70 0.39 -26.41
N THR A 388 15.55 1.11 -25.66
CA THR A 388 16.84 1.61 -26.14
C THR A 388 17.92 1.32 -25.11
N SER A 389 18.90 0.50 -25.46
CA SER A 389 20.08 0.27 -24.63
C SER A 389 20.97 1.52 -24.62
N THR A 390 21.55 1.83 -23.47
CA THR A 390 22.75 2.68 -23.41
C THR A 390 23.89 1.97 -24.15
N THR A 391 24.81 2.74 -24.73
CA THR A 391 25.96 2.22 -25.49
C THR A 391 27.29 2.43 -24.75
N ASP A 392 27.22 2.56 -23.43
CA ASP A 392 28.36 2.83 -22.54
C ASP A 392 28.77 1.59 -21.73
N GLY A 393 28.26 0.41 -22.09
CA GLY A 393 28.47 -0.85 -21.39
C GLY A 393 27.81 -0.92 -20.01
N THR A 394 27.00 0.06 -19.59
CA THR A 394 26.34 -0.02 -18.27
C THR A 394 25.30 -1.14 -18.20
N GLY A 395 24.73 -1.51 -19.34
CA GLY A 395 23.65 -2.48 -19.45
C GLY A 395 22.27 -1.93 -19.10
N TYR A 396 22.13 -0.60 -19.07
CA TYR A 396 20.84 0.04 -18.85
C TYR A 396 20.03 0.12 -20.13
N VAL A 397 18.79 -0.32 -20.07
CA VAL A 397 17.84 -0.24 -21.17
C VAL A 397 16.68 0.67 -20.78
N ASN A 398 16.54 1.79 -21.48
CA ASN A 398 15.39 2.68 -21.32
C ASN A 398 14.21 2.10 -22.08
N ILE A 399 13.16 1.70 -21.38
CA ILE A 399 11.90 1.22 -21.94
C ILE A 399 10.87 2.34 -21.78
N SER A 400 10.17 2.69 -22.84
CA SER A 400 9.07 3.66 -22.83
C SER A 400 7.84 3.00 -23.43
N GLU A 401 6.70 3.09 -22.75
CA GLU A 401 5.44 2.47 -23.13
C GLU A 401 4.28 3.41 -22.87
N THR A 402 3.22 3.31 -23.66
CA THR A 402 1.97 4.03 -23.42
C THR A 402 0.91 3.09 -22.88
N VAL A 403 0.47 3.30 -21.65
CA VAL A 403 -0.62 2.58 -20.99
C VAL A 403 -1.85 3.46 -20.82
N SER A 404 -3.04 2.87 -20.87
CA SER A 404 -4.28 3.59 -20.57
C SER A 404 -5.32 2.63 -20.04
N ASP A 405 -6.12 3.08 -19.08
CA ASP A 405 -7.35 2.41 -18.72
C ASP A 405 -8.55 3.31 -18.96
N VAL A 406 -9.61 2.72 -19.51
CA VAL A 406 -10.87 3.40 -19.78
C VAL A 406 -11.77 3.43 -18.54
N ASN A 407 -11.59 2.51 -17.60
CA ASN A 407 -12.36 2.44 -16.35
C ASN A 407 -11.75 3.24 -15.19
N TYR A 408 -10.57 3.84 -15.42
CA TYR A 408 -9.82 4.69 -14.50
C TYR A 408 -9.23 3.95 -13.28
N ASP A 409 -9.09 2.63 -13.39
CA ASP A 409 -8.37 1.85 -12.39
C ASP A 409 -6.86 2.15 -12.44
N ASN A 410 -6.21 2.10 -11.28
CA ASN A 410 -4.75 2.28 -11.20
C ASN A 410 -4.05 1.06 -11.82
N LEU A 411 -3.02 1.31 -12.64
CA LEU A 411 -2.31 0.24 -13.34
C LEU A 411 -1.00 -0.17 -12.68
N SER A 412 -0.77 -1.46 -12.58
CA SER A 412 0.54 -2.06 -12.37
C SER A 412 1.11 -2.56 -13.70
N ILE A 413 2.43 -2.61 -13.88
CA ILE A 413 3.05 -3.07 -15.13
C ILE A 413 4.11 -4.13 -14.84
N SER A 414 4.05 -5.23 -15.60
CA SER A 414 5.03 -6.31 -15.60
C SER A 414 5.86 -6.27 -16.87
N TYR A 415 7.19 -6.24 -16.72
CA TYR A 415 8.17 -6.31 -17.81
C TYR A 415 8.92 -7.65 -17.76
N ARG A 416 9.08 -8.29 -18.93
CA ARG A 416 9.76 -9.58 -19.12
C ARG A 416 10.59 -9.56 -20.40
N TYR A 417 11.51 -10.52 -20.57
CA TYR A 417 12.37 -10.58 -21.75
C TYR A 417 12.62 -12.00 -22.27
N SER A 418 13.01 -12.14 -23.54
CA SER A 418 13.48 -13.39 -24.14
C SER A 418 14.56 -13.12 -25.19
N LEU A 419 15.49 -14.06 -25.38
CA LEU A 419 16.49 -13.97 -26.45
C LEU A 419 15.81 -14.08 -27.83
N GLY A 420 16.19 -13.20 -28.75
CA GLY A 420 15.74 -13.23 -30.15
C GLY A 420 14.58 -12.28 -30.47
N ALA A 421 13.84 -12.61 -31.53
CA ALA A 421 12.69 -11.83 -31.99
C ALA A 421 11.47 -12.03 -31.06
N CYS A 422 10.48 -11.14 -31.17
CA CYS A 422 9.25 -11.22 -30.39
C CYS A 422 8.30 -12.29 -30.96
N ASP A 423 8.40 -13.50 -30.41
CA ASP A 423 7.45 -14.58 -30.60
C ASP A 423 6.33 -14.54 -29.54
N THR A 424 5.33 -15.41 -29.67
CA THR A 424 4.23 -15.53 -28.68
C THR A 424 4.79 -15.81 -27.29
N TYR A 425 4.38 -14.99 -26.31
CA TYR A 425 4.79 -15.15 -24.93
C TYR A 425 4.30 -16.49 -24.37
N ASP A 426 5.23 -17.36 -23.96
CA ASP A 426 4.94 -18.74 -23.53
C ASP A 426 4.89 -18.92 -21.99
N GLY A 427 5.06 -17.82 -21.23
CA GLY A 427 5.02 -17.84 -19.77
C GLY A 427 6.31 -18.30 -19.08
N SER A 428 7.37 -18.65 -19.82
CA SER A 428 8.57 -19.30 -19.27
C SER A 428 9.69 -18.36 -18.79
N GLN A 429 9.56 -17.05 -19.02
CA GLN A 429 10.66 -16.10 -18.91
C GLN A 429 10.69 -15.28 -17.61
N ALA A 430 11.90 -14.86 -17.21
CA ALA A 430 12.16 -14.11 -15.98
C ALA A 430 11.64 -12.66 -16.04
N THR A 431 11.24 -12.15 -14.88
CA THR A 431 10.93 -10.73 -14.65
C THR A 431 12.19 -9.88 -14.79
N SER A 432 12.07 -8.69 -15.37
CA SER A 432 13.20 -7.78 -15.48
C SER A 432 13.49 -7.03 -14.18
N THR A 433 14.77 -6.76 -13.91
CA THR A 433 15.20 -5.89 -12.82
C THR A 433 15.01 -4.42 -13.23
N ILE A 434 13.86 -3.83 -12.87
CA ILE A 434 13.61 -2.40 -13.08
C ILE A 434 14.24 -1.60 -11.93
N ASN A 435 15.18 -0.71 -12.25
CA ASN A 435 15.98 0.00 -11.27
C ASN A 435 15.62 1.49 -11.10
N SER A 436 14.89 2.05 -12.07
CA SER A 436 14.41 3.43 -12.04
C SER A 436 13.24 3.62 -13.03
N LEU A 437 12.54 4.73 -12.86
CA LEU A 437 11.33 5.09 -13.60
C LEU A 437 11.31 6.61 -13.84
N THR A 438 10.91 7.03 -15.03
CA THR A 438 10.59 8.40 -15.41
C THR A 438 9.13 8.54 -15.90
N THR A 439 8.57 9.73 -15.69
CA THR A 439 7.14 10.06 -15.43
C THR A 439 6.08 9.68 -16.46
N SER A 440 4.82 9.59 -15.99
CA SER A 440 3.56 9.61 -16.75
C SER A 440 3.19 10.98 -17.33
N THR A 441 2.62 11.02 -18.54
CA THR A 441 2.10 12.24 -19.17
C THR A 441 0.87 12.82 -18.44
N TYR A 442 0.04 11.99 -17.79
CA TYR A 442 -1.19 12.40 -17.10
C TYR A 442 -1.45 11.60 -15.80
N GLY A 443 -0.58 11.78 -14.80
CA GLY A 443 -0.74 11.21 -13.45
C GLY A 443 -0.10 12.09 -12.38
N TYR A 444 -0.48 11.89 -11.11
CA TYR A 444 0.26 12.42 -9.96
C TYR A 444 1.48 11.53 -9.66
N ASP A 445 2.47 12.08 -8.94
CA ASP A 445 3.83 11.52 -8.69
C ASP A 445 3.90 10.21 -7.85
N ASP A 446 2.82 9.43 -7.73
CA ASP A 446 2.72 8.22 -6.88
C ASP A 446 2.99 6.90 -7.65
N ILE A 447 3.88 6.91 -8.65
CA ILE A 447 4.36 5.65 -9.25
C ILE A 447 5.46 5.06 -8.37
N THR A 448 5.21 3.86 -7.85
CA THR A 448 6.15 3.12 -7.00
C THR A 448 6.67 1.87 -7.71
N LEU A 449 7.93 1.53 -7.44
CA LEU A 449 8.56 0.30 -7.92
C LEU A 449 8.58 -0.73 -6.78
N ASP A 450 8.18 -1.95 -7.08
CA ASP A 450 8.39 -3.11 -6.19
C ASP A 450 8.89 -4.28 -7.01
N THR A 451 10.19 -4.54 -6.94
CA THR A 451 10.83 -5.66 -7.64
C THR A 451 10.72 -6.99 -6.89
N ASN A 452 10.11 -7.01 -5.70
CA ASN A 452 9.87 -8.21 -4.90
C ASN A 452 8.40 -8.64 -4.87
N ASP A 453 7.55 -8.01 -5.67
CA ASP A 453 6.15 -8.36 -5.75
C ASP A 453 5.97 -9.83 -6.19
N SER A 454 5.19 -10.57 -5.40
CA SER A 454 4.90 -11.99 -5.66
C SER A 454 4.10 -12.23 -6.95
N GLY A 455 3.44 -11.19 -7.48
CA GLY A 455 2.73 -11.22 -8.77
C GLY A 455 3.63 -10.93 -9.98
N GLY A 456 4.85 -10.46 -9.77
CA GLY A 456 5.82 -10.15 -10.83
C GLY A 456 5.59 -8.81 -11.53
N TYR A 457 4.89 -7.86 -10.89
CA TYR A 457 4.70 -6.49 -11.38
C TYR A 457 5.76 -5.56 -10.81
N GLN A 458 6.61 -4.98 -11.65
CA GLN A 458 7.70 -4.11 -11.19
C GLN A 458 7.22 -2.68 -10.96
N VAL A 459 6.20 -2.23 -11.70
CA VAL A 459 5.54 -0.93 -11.52
C VAL A 459 4.21 -1.18 -10.80
N GLN A 460 3.97 -0.52 -9.68
CA GLN A 460 2.86 -0.86 -8.78
C GLN A 460 1.62 0.01 -8.93
N SER A 461 1.77 1.28 -9.30
CA SER A 461 0.63 2.19 -9.47
C SER A 461 0.90 3.23 -10.55
N VAL A 462 0.06 3.27 -11.57
CA VAL A 462 0.03 4.32 -12.59
C VAL A 462 -1.38 4.91 -12.57
N THR A 463 -1.51 6.11 -12.01
CA THR A 463 -2.80 6.81 -11.93
C THR A 463 -3.24 7.26 -13.31
N THR A 464 -4.33 6.71 -13.83
CA THR A 464 -4.88 7.13 -15.12
C THR A 464 -5.91 8.24 -14.90
N THR A 465 -5.45 9.50 -14.81
CA THR A 465 -6.33 10.62 -15.19
C THR A 465 -6.69 10.44 -16.68
N PRO A 466 -7.87 10.85 -17.19
CA PRO A 466 -8.36 10.37 -18.48
C PRO A 466 -7.37 10.58 -19.63
N GLY A 467 -6.89 9.47 -20.22
CA GLY A 467 -6.02 9.50 -21.39
C GLY A 467 -4.89 8.49 -21.37
N ALA A 468 -4.16 8.44 -22.49
CA ALA A 468 -2.94 7.67 -22.66
C ALA A 468 -1.80 8.21 -21.78
N ASN A 469 -1.18 7.36 -20.98
CA ASN A 469 -0.08 7.65 -20.08
C ASN A 469 1.21 7.01 -20.58
N THR A 470 2.25 7.82 -20.81
CA THR A 470 3.57 7.28 -21.16
C THR A 470 4.33 6.89 -19.90
N VAL A 471 4.65 5.63 -19.69
CA VAL A 471 5.48 5.13 -18.60
C VAL A 471 6.88 4.85 -19.14
N GLU A 472 7.89 5.38 -18.47
CA GLU A 472 9.30 5.13 -18.81
C GLU A 472 9.98 4.41 -17.65
N VAL A 473 10.59 3.26 -17.91
CA VAL A 473 11.38 2.50 -16.93
C VAL A 473 12.78 2.26 -17.44
N VAL A 474 13.72 2.02 -16.53
CA VAL A 474 15.05 1.55 -16.87
C VAL A 474 15.25 0.13 -16.36
N TRP A 475 15.53 -0.76 -17.29
CA TRP A 475 15.91 -2.14 -17.00
C TRP A 475 17.43 -2.25 -16.83
N ASP A 476 17.86 -2.79 -15.69
CA ASP A 476 19.25 -3.23 -15.46
C ASP A 476 19.49 -4.61 -16.06
N SER A 477 19.70 -4.65 -17.37
CA SER A 477 19.87 -5.91 -18.09
C SER A 477 21.17 -6.62 -17.73
N LYS A 478 22.16 -5.93 -17.16
CA LYS A 478 23.43 -6.53 -16.74
C LYS A 478 23.29 -7.34 -15.46
N THR A 479 22.43 -6.91 -14.53
CA THR A 479 22.09 -7.71 -13.34
C THR A 479 21.45 -9.03 -13.73
N ASP A 480 20.54 -8.99 -14.71
CA ASP A 480 19.79 -10.16 -15.16
C ASP A 480 20.59 -11.05 -16.12
N LEU A 481 21.38 -10.44 -17.03
CA LEU A 481 22.10 -11.07 -18.12
C LEU A 481 23.56 -10.56 -18.22
N PRO A 482 24.45 -10.90 -17.26
CA PRO A 482 25.77 -10.29 -17.15
C PRO A 482 26.68 -10.41 -18.39
N SER A 483 26.43 -11.41 -19.25
CA SER A 483 27.22 -11.71 -20.44
C SER A 483 26.60 -11.30 -21.77
N ALA A 484 25.38 -10.75 -21.77
CA ALA A 484 24.67 -10.40 -23.01
C ALA A 484 25.20 -9.08 -23.59
N ASN A 485 25.88 -9.15 -24.74
CA ASN A 485 26.49 -7.99 -25.38
C ASN A 485 26.48 -8.13 -26.90
N GLY A 486 25.75 -7.23 -27.58
CA GLY A 486 25.46 -7.31 -29.03
C GLY A 486 24.30 -8.25 -29.40
N ASP A 487 23.71 -8.93 -28.41
CA ASP A 487 22.58 -9.85 -28.59
C ASP A 487 21.25 -9.09 -28.65
N ILE A 488 20.31 -9.57 -29.47
CA ILE A 488 18.95 -9.02 -29.58
C ILE A 488 18.01 -9.77 -28.63
N TYR A 489 17.25 -9.02 -27.84
CA TYR A 489 16.23 -9.52 -26.94
C TYR A 489 14.87 -8.91 -27.26
N CYS A 490 13.81 -9.69 -27.14
CA CYS A 490 12.44 -9.19 -27.09
C CYS A 490 12.08 -8.82 -25.65
N ILE A 491 11.39 -7.69 -25.48
CA ILE A 491 10.78 -7.21 -24.25
C ILE A 491 9.27 -7.37 -24.36
N TYR A 492 8.66 -7.89 -23.31
CA TYR A 492 7.22 -8.05 -23.14
C TYR A 492 6.74 -7.16 -22.00
N ALA A 493 5.68 -6.40 -22.21
CA ALA A 493 5.04 -5.59 -21.18
C ALA A 493 3.56 -5.90 -21.05
N PHE A 494 3.08 -5.95 -19.81
CA PHE A 494 1.70 -6.23 -19.44
C PHE A 494 1.25 -5.18 -18.43
N ALA A 495 0.30 -4.32 -18.81
CA ALA A 495 -0.42 -3.49 -17.85
C ALA A 495 -1.49 -4.33 -17.14
N HIS A 496 -1.80 -4.03 -15.89
CA HIS A 496 -2.76 -4.76 -15.07
C HIS A 496 -3.49 -3.81 -14.14
N ASP A 497 -4.81 -3.84 -14.13
CA ASP A 497 -5.66 -2.90 -13.39
C ASP A 497 -6.08 -3.38 -11.99
N GLY A 498 -5.46 -4.48 -11.53
CA GLY A 498 -5.82 -5.15 -10.29
C GLY A 498 -6.82 -6.30 -10.47
N THR A 499 -7.42 -6.42 -11.66
CA THR A 499 -8.38 -7.49 -11.98
C THR A 499 -7.97 -8.28 -13.22
N VAL A 500 -7.56 -7.60 -14.30
CA VAL A 500 -7.18 -8.22 -15.58
C VAL A 500 -5.95 -7.55 -16.18
N SER A 501 -5.21 -8.30 -17.01
CA SER A 501 -4.06 -7.77 -17.75
C SER A 501 -4.44 -7.33 -19.16
N SER A 502 -3.71 -6.33 -19.66
CA SER A 502 -3.72 -5.92 -21.07
C SER A 502 -3.26 -7.07 -21.99
N THR A 503 -3.53 -6.93 -23.28
CA THR A 503 -2.75 -7.64 -24.29
C THR A 503 -1.27 -7.25 -24.17
N VAL A 504 -0.37 -8.18 -24.50
CA VAL A 504 1.07 -7.95 -24.39
C VAL A 504 1.54 -6.90 -25.40
N ALA A 505 2.28 -5.90 -24.93
CA ALA A 505 3.04 -4.99 -25.78
C ALA A 505 4.47 -5.53 -25.91
N THR A 506 5.04 -5.50 -27.12
CA THR A 506 6.37 -6.05 -27.37
C THR A 506 7.28 -5.12 -28.16
N THR A 507 8.58 -5.13 -27.86
CA THR A 507 9.63 -4.46 -28.64
C THR A 507 10.93 -5.23 -28.55
N THR A 508 11.91 -4.93 -29.41
CA THR A 508 13.23 -5.56 -29.35
C THR A 508 14.31 -4.55 -28.98
N VAL A 509 15.34 -5.01 -28.27
CA VAL A 509 16.52 -4.22 -27.93
C VAL A 509 17.79 -5.04 -28.17
N THR A 510 18.87 -4.38 -28.59
CA THR A 510 20.22 -4.95 -28.59
C THR A 510 20.93 -4.53 -27.32
N LEU A 511 21.38 -5.49 -26.51
CA LEU A 511 21.99 -5.20 -25.21
C LEU A 511 23.47 -4.85 -25.33
N ASP A 512 23.93 -3.93 -24.49
CA ASP A 512 25.34 -3.58 -24.30
C ASP A 512 25.74 -3.68 -22.82
N ASN A 513 25.97 -4.91 -22.36
CA ASN A 513 26.46 -5.16 -21.01
C ASN A 513 27.99 -5.21 -21.02
N TYR A 514 28.61 -4.41 -20.14
CA TYR A 514 30.06 -4.25 -19.96
C TYR A 514 30.86 -5.53 -20.19
N GLN A 515 31.93 -5.41 -20.96
CA GLN A 515 32.85 -6.52 -21.21
C GLN A 515 33.78 -6.83 -20.04
N SER A 516 33.80 -8.11 -19.65
CA SER A 516 34.84 -8.67 -18.79
C SER A 516 36.22 -8.56 -19.45
N ALA A 517 37.26 -8.31 -18.65
CA ALA A 517 38.63 -8.31 -19.14
C ALA A 517 39.02 -9.69 -19.71
N PRO A 518 39.71 -9.75 -20.85
CA PRO A 518 40.27 -10.99 -21.36
C PRO A 518 41.29 -11.55 -20.36
N THR A 519 41.40 -12.87 -20.24
CA THR A 519 42.39 -13.51 -19.38
C THR A 519 43.55 -14.01 -20.22
N ILE A 520 44.77 -13.58 -19.90
CA ILE A 520 46.01 -14.11 -20.49
C ILE A 520 46.13 -15.58 -20.10
N ALA A 521 45.95 -16.46 -21.08
CA ALA A 521 45.92 -17.90 -20.88
C ALA A 521 47.32 -18.51 -20.90
N ASP A 522 48.21 -17.97 -21.73
CA ASP A 522 49.59 -18.46 -21.86
C ASP A 522 50.52 -17.34 -22.36
N SER A 523 51.79 -17.42 -21.96
CA SER A 523 52.85 -16.53 -22.42
C SER A 523 54.18 -17.28 -22.54
N SER A 524 54.89 -17.05 -23.64
CA SER A 524 56.23 -17.58 -23.89
C SER A 524 57.16 -16.47 -24.33
N ALA A 525 58.44 -16.61 -24.00
CA ALA A 525 59.46 -15.65 -24.36
C ALA A 525 60.62 -16.33 -25.09
N THR A 526 61.23 -15.59 -26.00
CA THR A 526 62.57 -15.88 -26.54
C THR A 526 63.53 -14.80 -26.03
N LYS A 527 64.79 -14.83 -26.50
CA LYS A 527 65.76 -13.78 -26.20
C LYS A 527 65.36 -12.38 -26.72
N ASP A 528 64.44 -12.31 -27.67
CA ASP A 528 64.13 -11.10 -28.45
C ASP A 528 62.62 -10.91 -28.73
N SER A 529 61.76 -11.76 -28.18
CA SER A 529 60.31 -11.65 -28.36
C SER A 529 59.52 -12.20 -27.18
N ILE A 530 58.29 -11.74 -27.01
CA ILE A 530 57.29 -12.28 -26.09
C ILE A 530 56.00 -12.51 -26.89
N THR A 531 55.50 -13.75 -26.86
CA THR A 531 54.22 -14.15 -27.45
C THR A 531 53.26 -14.53 -26.33
N PHE A 532 52.03 -14.05 -26.39
CA PHE A 532 51.00 -14.41 -25.42
C PHE A 532 49.63 -14.54 -26.09
N SER A 533 48.76 -15.31 -25.46
CA SER A 533 47.39 -15.58 -25.93
C SER A 533 46.38 -15.41 -24.80
N TRP A 534 45.14 -15.14 -25.17
CA TRP A 534 44.04 -14.93 -24.23
C TRP A 534 42.76 -15.58 -24.71
N SER A 535 41.79 -15.73 -23.80
CA SER A 535 40.46 -16.24 -24.15
C SER A 535 39.63 -15.18 -24.88
N ALA A 536 38.86 -15.58 -25.90
CA ALA A 536 37.95 -14.69 -26.59
C ALA A 536 36.85 -14.18 -25.65
N VAL A 537 36.55 -12.88 -25.69
CA VAL A 537 35.49 -12.23 -24.90
C VAL A 537 34.25 -12.05 -25.79
N SER A 538 33.08 -12.49 -25.31
CA SER A 538 31.80 -12.33 -26.03
C SER A 538 31.51 -10.84 -26.30
N GLY A 539 31.09 -10.52 -27.53
CA GLY A 539 30.83 -9.15 -27.98
C GLY A 539 32.08 -8.31 -28.32
N ALA A 540 33.31 -8.88 -28.27
CA ALA A 540 34.52 -8.13 -28.55
C ALA A 540 34.66 -7.93 -30.06
N SER A 541 34.74 -6.68 -30.49
CA SER A 541 35.05 -6.33 -31.88
C SER A 541 36.55 -6.26 -32.13
N SER A 542 37.35 -5.96 -31.10
CA SER A 542 38.82 -5.95 -31.17
C SER A 542 39.48 -6.09 -29.80
N TYR A 543 40.80 -6.26 -29.78
CA TYR A 543 41.64 -6.30 -28.59
C TYR A 543 42.76 -5.28 -28.72
N TYR A 544 43.08 -4.62 -27.61
CA TYR A 544 44.19 -3.69 -27.49
C TYR A 544 45.27 -4.38 -26.67
N VAL A 545 46.45 -4.57 -27.26
CA VAL A 545 47.61 -5.20 -26.62
C VAL A 545 48.72 -4.19 -26.38
N GLN A 546 49.38 -4.27 -25.23
CA GLN A 546 50.45 -3.36 -24.86
C GLN A 546 51.62 -4.09 -24.20
N ILE A 547 52.77 -3.43 -24.20
CA ILE A 547 53.96 -3.83 -23.47
C ILE A 547 54.48 -2.64 -22.67
N ASN A 548 54.82 -2.83 -21.39
CA ASN A 548 55.30 -1.79 -20.46
C ASN A 548 54.42 -0.52 -20.39
N SER A 549 53.10 -0.67 -20.59
CA SER A 549 52.16 0.46 -20.67
C SER A 549 52.45 1.46 -21.80
N GLU A 550 53.17 1.04 -22.85
CA GLU A 550 53.35 1.80 -24.08
C GLU A 550 52.07 1.83 -24.93
N THR A 551 52.09 2.60 -26.03
CA THR A 551 50.95 2.75 -26.93
C THR A 551 50.43 1.39 -27.39
N ALA A 552 49.14 1.14 -27.13
CA ALA A 552 48.50 -0.13 -27.44
C ALA A 552 48.32 -0.35 -28.95
N ILE A 553 48.49 -1.60 -29.36
CA ILE A 553 48.29 -2.08 -30.73
C ILE A 553 46.93 -2.77 -30.80
N VAL A 554 46.17 -2.53 -31.87
CA VAL A 554 44.85 -3.13 -32.07
C VAL A 554 44.98 -4.42 -32.89
N THR A 555 44.32 -5.48 -32.45
CA THR A 555 44.21 -6.76 -33.17
C THR A 555 42.80 -7.35 -33.03
N THR A 556 42.38 -8.18 -33.98
CA THR A 556 41.16 -9.00 -33.87
C THR A 556 41.46 -10.44 -33.46
N ASP A 557 42.73 -10.83 -33.49
CA ASP A 557 43.18 -12.17 -33.09
C ASP A 557 43.25 -12.29 -31.57
N THR A 558 43.22 -13.52 -31.04
CA THR A 558 43.32 -13.81 -29.60
C THR A 558 44.75 -14.14 -29.14
N SER A 559 45.74 -13.69 -29.90
CA SER A 559 47.16 -13.81 -29.56
C SER A 559 47.97 -12.69 -30.20
N TYR A 560 49.10 -12.32 -29.60
CA TYR A 560 50.00 -11.31 -30.15
C TYR A 560 51.46 -11.59 -29.80
N THR A 561 52.37 -11.14 -30.67
CA THR A 561 53.82 -11.26 -30.48
C THR A 561 54.51 -9.90 -30.53
N PHE A 562 55.10 -9.48 -29.41
CA PHE A 562 56.03 -8.35 -29.37
C PHE A 562 57.43 -8.84 -29.73
N SER A 563 58.05 -8.25 -30.75
CA SER A 563 59.39 -8.61 -31.25
C SER A 563 60.40 -7.49 -31.03
N SER A 564 61.69 -7.75 -31.27
CA SER A 564 62.81 -6.78 -31.11
C SER A 564 63.03 -6.34 -29.66
N LEU A 565 62.75 -7.23 -28.71
CA LEU A 565 62.98 -7.01 -27.29
C LEU A 565 64.44 -7.29 -26.92
N SER A 566 64.89 -6.72 -25.80
CA SER A 566 66.22 -6.99 -25.26
C SER A 566 66.19 -8.24 -24.40
N ALA A 567 67.22 -9.08 -24.50
CA ALA A 567 67.37 -10.31 -23.72
C ALA A 567 67.51 -10.04 -22.22
N ASN A 568 66.99 -10.94 -21.39
CA ASN A 568 67.05 -10.87 -19.92
C ASN A 568 66.46 -9.59 -19.31
N ILE A 569 65.39 -9.07 -19.92
CA ILE A 569 64.62 -7.92 -19.42
C ILE A 569 63.20 -8.37 -19.10
N SER A 570 62.69 -7.96 -17.95
CA SER A 570 61.29 -8.18 -17.57
C SER A 570 60.41 -7.13 -18.24
N TYR A 571 59.43 -7.60 -19.00
CA TYR A 571 58.41 -6.77 -19.63
C TYR A 571 57.05 -7.05 -19.01
N THR A 572 56.18 -6.04 -18.94
CA THR A 572 54.78 -6.22 -18.53
C THR A 572 53.92 -6.20 -19.78
N ILE A 573 53.39 -7.35 -20.18
CA ILE A 573 52.41 -7.45 -21.27
C ILE A 573 51.01 -7.17 -20.72
N GLY A 574 50.13 -6.63 -21.56
CA GLY A 574 48.72 -6.51 -21.20
C GLY A 574 47.79 -6.58 -22.40
N VAL A 575 46.57 -7.04 -22.15
CA VAL A 575 45.48 -7.08 -23.14
C VAL A 575 44.15 -6.62 -22.54
N LYS A 576 43.38 -5.87 -23.32
CA LYS A 576 41.97 -5.53 -23.01
C LYS A 576 41.07 -5.76 -24.22
N ALA A 577 39.80 -6.03 -23.98
CA ALA A 577 38.78 -6.16 -25.02
C ALA A 577 38.12 -4.81 -25.31
N VAL A 578 37.69 -4.62 -26.56
CA VAL A 578 36.92 -3.45 -27.02
C VAL A 578 35.75 -3.92 -27.89
N ASP A 579 34.54 -3.44 -27.59
CA ASP A 579 33.32 -3.77 -28.34
C ASP A 579 33.11 -2.87 -29.58
N SER A 580 31.97 -3.03 -30.25
CA SER A 580 31.60 -2.25 -31.44
C SER A 580 31.22 -0.79 -31.14
N TYR A 581 30.91 -0.47 -29.87
CA TYR A 581 30.54 0.87 -29.40
C TYR A 581 31.75 1.64 -28.86
N GLY A 582 32.90 0.98 -28.72
CA GLY A 582 34.16 1.57 -28.26
C GLY A 582 34.39 1.46 -26.76
N ASN A 583 33.54 0.72 -26.03
CA ASN A 583 33.74 0.46 -24.61
C ASN A 583 34.90 -0.53 -24.46
N SER A 584 35.75 -0.32 -23.45
CA SER A 584 36.93 -1.17 -23.24
C SER A 584 37.03 -1.69 -21.82
N SER A 585 37.42 -2.96 -21.68
CA SER A 585 37.69 -3.56 -20.38
C SER A 585 38.95 -2.95 -19.73
N SER A 586 39.18 -3.29 -18.45
CA SER A 586 40.53 -3.15 -17.87
C SER A 586 41.52 -4.05 -18.60
N TYR A 587 42.82 -3.69 -18.54
CA TYR A 587 43.88 -4.58 -18.98
C TYR A 587 44.03 -5.74 -17.99
N ASP A 588 44.06 -6.96 -18.50
CA ASP A 588 44.76 -8.04 -17.81
C ASP A 588 46.24 -7.93 -18.13
N THR A 589 47.11 -8.12 -17.14
CA THR A 589 48.56 -7.89 -17.27
C THR A 589 49.36 -9.01 -16.66
N SER A 590 50.48 -9.35 -17.30
CA SER A 590 51.42 -10.34 -16.81
C SER A 590 52.86 -9.88 -17.02
N SER A 591 53.76 -10.17 -16.07
CA SER A 591 55.18 -9.89 -16.21
C SER A 591 55.90 -11.11 -16.80
N VAL A 592 56.57 -10.91 -17.93
CA VAL A 592 57.29 -11.94 -18.67
C VAL A 592 58.72 -11.48 -18.92
N THR A 593 59.70 -12.31 -18.56
CA THR A 593 61.13 -12.00 -18.78
C THR A 593 61.63 -12.69 -20.04
N THR A 594 62.28 -11.94 -20.92
CA THR A 594 62.93 -12.50 -22.13
C THR A 594 64.11 -13.39 -21.75
N ASP A 595 64.34 -14.43 -22.55
CA ASP A 595 65.43 -15.36 -22.30
C ASP A 595 66.80 -14.65 -22.38
N SER A 596 67.78 -15.18 -21.67
CA SER A 596 69.17 -14.74 -21.79
C SER A 596 69.73 -15.00 -23.19
N ALA A 597 70.59 -14.10 -23.69
CA ALA A 597 71.22 -14.23 -25.01
C ALA A 597 72.24 -15.39 -25.15
N GLY A 598 72.43 -16.22 -24.13
CA GLY A 598 73.32 -17.39 -24.15
C GLY A 598 73.15 -18.23 -22.88
N GLY A 599 73.05 -19.56 -23.04
CA GLY A 599 72.57 -20.47 -22.00
C GLY A 599 73.56 -20.85 -20.89
N GLY A 600 72.98 -21.30 -19.77
CA GLY A 600 73.60 -22.19 -18.77
C GLY A 600 73.74 -21.64 -17.34
N GLY A 601 72.89 -22.12 -16.41
CA GLY A 601 73.28 -22.42 -15.01
C GLY A 601 73.04 -21.38 -13.89
N PHE A 602 71.97 -21.61 -13.12
CA PHE A 602 71.70 -21.40 -11.67
C PHE A 602 72.10 -20.11 -10.87
N ILE A 603 71.04 -19.43 -10.35
CA ILE A 603 70.72 -18.65 -9.09
C ILE A 603 71.84 -17.93 -8.29
N PRO A 604 71.60 -16.70 -7.72
CA PRO A 604 70.76 -16.51 -6.50
C PRO A 604 69.92 -15.19 -6.41
N ALA A 605 69.13 -15.09 -5.32
CA ALA A 605 68.09 -14.11 -4.90
C ALA A 605 68.48 -12.60 -4.83
N PRO A 606 67.53 -11.63 -4.67
CA PRO A 606 67.17 -11.19 -3.30
C PRO A 606 65.75 -10.58 -3.07
N SER A 607 65.39 -10.58 -1.78
CA SER A 607 64.66 -9.57 -0.99
C SER A 607 63.32 -9.01 -1.50
N SER A 608 62.24 -9.61 -0.99
CA SER A 608 61.01 -8.90 -0.66
C SER A 608 61.25 -7.92 0.49
N GLY A 609 61.12 -6.63 0.22
CA GLY A 609 60.95 -5.60 1.25
C GLY A 609 59.62 -4.89 1.03
N SER A 610 58.76 -4.93 2.04
CA SER A 610 58.01 -3.77 2.54
C SER A 610 57.20 -4.20 3.76
N GLY A 611 57.38 -3.48 4.86
CA GLY A 611 56.70 -3.74 6.11
C GLY A 611 55.26 -3.22 6.11
N SER A 612 54.38 -4.00 6.73
CA SER A 612 53.50 -3.54 7.81
C SER A 612 53.20 -4.77 8.69
N SER A 613 53.43 -4.64 10.00
CA SER A 613 53.55 -5.75 10.95
C SER A 613 52.30 -6.65 11.01
N SER A 614 52.45 -7.93 10.62
CA SER A 614 51.54 -9.01 10.98
C SER A 614 52.19 -9.85 12.09
N ASN A 615 51.46 -10.11 13.16
CA ASN A 615 51.93 -11.00 14.22
C ASN A 615 51.63 -12.45 13.80
N SER A 616 52.65 -13.18 13.33
CA SER A 616 52.52 -14.60 13.04
C SER A 616 52.68 -15.42 14.33
N ILE A 617 51.73 -16.32 14.61
CA ILE A 617 51.74 -17.17 15.80
C ILE A 617 51.87 -18.63 15.35
N GLY A 618 52.84 -19.35 15.90
CA GLY A 618 53.11 -20.76 15.60
C GLY A 618 52.04 -21.71 16.14
N ILE A 619 52.09 -22.98 15.69
CA ILE A 619 51.13 -24.03 16.07
C ILE A 619 51.20 -24.27 17.59
N ASN A 620 50.06 -24.18 18.30
CA ASN A 620 49.94 -24.32 19.75
C ASN A 620 50.81 -23.34 20.56
N GLU A 621 51.17 -22.20 19.97
CA GLU A 621 51.91 -21.14 20.64
C GLU A 621 50.93 -20.14 21.27
N THR A 622 51.25 -19.68 22.49
CA THR A 622 50.60 -18.54 23.13
C THR A 622 51.44 -17.29 22.91
N LYS A 623 50.86 -16.25 22.29
CA LYS A 623 51.56 -15.00 22.00
C LYS A 623 50.98 -13.84 22.78
N GLU A 624 51.81 -13.21 23.61
CA GLU A 624 51.51 -11.92 24.26
C GLU A 624 51.73 -10.78 23.26
N VAL A 625 50.67 -10.01 22.99
CA VAL A 625 50.70 -8.95 21.97
C VAL A 625 50.47 -7.54 22.55
N GLY A 626 50.33 -7.45 23.88
CA GLY A 626 50.19 -6.18 24.59
C GLY A 626 48.86 -5.49 24.31
N SER A 627 48.83 -4.16 24.45
CA SER A 627 47.59 -3.40 24.30
C SER A 627 47.13 -3.36 22.84
N LEU A 628 45.87 -3.72 22.60
CA LEU A 628 45.24 -3.58 21.29
C LEU A 628 45.06 -2.10 20.92
N THR A 629 45.20 -1.79 19.64
CA THR A 629 45.05 -0.44 19.11
C THR A 629 43.66 -0.22 18.50
N SER A 630 43.26 1.04 18.38
CA SER A 630 42.02 1.44 17.69
C SER A 630 42.12 1.33 16.15
N GLU A 631 43.34 1.18 15.61
CA GLU A 631 43.58 0.99 14.18
C GLU A 631 43.48 -0.49 13.75
N GLY A 632 43.50 -1.41 14.72
CA GLY A 632 43.41 -2.84 14.50
C GLY A 632 44.77 -3.52 14.39
N ASN A 633 44.89 -4.66 15.06
CA ASN A 633 46.10 -5.47 15.07
C ASN A 633 45.86 -6.72 14.21
N ASN A 634 46.74 -7.00 13.25
CA ASN A 634 46.62 -8.17 12.36
C ASN A 634 47.43 -9.37 12.86
N PHE A 635 46.81 -10.55 12.82
CA PHE A 635 47.35 -11.81 13.30
C PHE A 635 47.21 -12.89 12.23
N LEU A 636 48.27 -13.69 12.05
CA LEU A 636 48.23 -14.89 11.22
C LEU A 636 48.45 -16.11 12.12
N VAL A 637 47.40 -16.91 12.32
CA VAL A 637 47.29 -17.83 13.48
C VAL A 637 46.94 -19.26 13.05
N TYR A 638 47.56 -20.26 13.69
CA TYR A 638 47.20 -21.68 13.52
C TYR A 638 46.06 -22.09 14.46
N ILE A 639 45.35 -23.16 14.09
CA ILE A 639 44.33 -23.79 14.95
C ILE A 639 45.00 -24.32 16.22
N GLY A 640 44.39 -24.06 17.39
CA GLY A 640 44.94 -24.42 18.70
C GLY A 640 45.87 -23.38 19.32
N SER A 641 46.23 -22.32 18.60
CA SER A 641 47.09 -21.24 19.10
C SER A 641 46.31 -20.15 19.83
N GLU A 642 47.00 -19.39 20.68
CA GLU A 642 46.41 -18.44 21.63
C GLU A 642 47.00 -17.04 21.50
N ILE A 643 46.14 -16.02 21.58
CA ILE A 643 46.50 -14.61 21.52
C ILE A 643 46.12 -13.97 22.86
N ASN A 644 47.11 -13.48 23.60
CA ASN A 644 46.89 -12.76 24.84
C ASN A 644 47.12 -11.27 24.63
N PHE A 645 46.16 -10.44 25.03
CA PHE A 645 46.17 -9.01 24.76
C PHE A 645 45.55 -8.21 25.90
N ASP A 646 45.83 -6.91 25.91
CA ASP A 646 45.34 -5.96 26.90
C ASP A 646 44.44 -4.89 26.23
N LEU A 647 43.44 -4.42 26.97
CA LEU A 647 42.57 -3.31 26.61
C LEU A 647 42.98 -1.99 27.30
N GLY A 648 44.25 -1.81 27.64
CA GLY A 648 44.83 -0.54 28.11
C GLY A 648 44.70 -0.29 29.62
N SER A 649 44.57 -1.34 30.42
CA SER A 649 44.79 -1.28 31.88
C SER A 649 45.95 -2.21 32.22
N ALA A 650 46.74 -1.94 33.26
CA ALA A 650 48.06 -2.58 33.45
C ALA A 650 48.05 -4.09 33.82
N ILE A 651 47.04 -4.86 33.40
CA ILE A 651 46.89 -6.30 33.63
C ILE A 651 46.45 -6.97 32.31
N SER A 652 47.23 -7.93 31.82
CA SER A 652 46.91 -8.78 30.66
C SER A 652 45.83 -9.81 31.06
N ASP A 653 44.54 -9.48 30.94
CA ASP A 653 43.46 -10.41 31.35
C ASP A 653 42.72 -11.08 30.17
N HIS A 654 42.85 -10.56 28.95
CA HIS A 654 42.04 -11.03 27.82
C HIS A 654 42.80 -11.99 26.90
N LYS A 655 42.11 -13.06 26.49
CA LYS A 655 42.68 -14.12 25.64
C LYS A 655 41.73 -14.54 24.53
N ALA A 656 42.28 -14.83 23.34
CA ALA A 656 41.58 -15.45 22.21
C ALA A 656 42.24 -16.76 21.79
N THR A 657 41.47 -17.83 21.67
CA THR A 657 41.93 -19.15 21.19
C THR A 657 41.18 -19.54 19.92
N VAL A 658 41.92 -19.99 18.90
CA VAL A 658 41.33 -20.58 17.69
C VAL A 658 40.98 -22.04 17.98
N LYS A 659 39.70 -22.32 18.22
CA LYS A 659 39.25 -23.63 18.71
C LYS A 659 39.03 -24.65 17.60
N ASP A 660 38.48 -24.22 16.47
CA ASP A 660 38.16 -25.13 15.35
C ASP A 660 38.10 -24.39 14.01
N LEU A 661 38.28 -25.11 12.90
CA LEU A 661 38.16 -24.60 11.54
C LEU A 661 37.55 -25.68 10.62
N ASP A 662 36.39 -25.37 10.05
CA ASP A 662 35.83 -26.15 8.95
C ASP A 662 36.55 -25.77 7.64
N THR A 663 37.40 -26.66 7.15
CA THR A 663 38.20 -26.43 5.94
C THR A 663 37.39 -26.52 4.64
N ILE A 664 36.14 -26.97 4.68
CA ILE A 664 35.25 -27.07 3.50
C ILE A 664 34.50 -25.75 3.31
N THR A 665 33.91 -25.21 4.38
CA THR A 665 33.17 -23.94 4.31
C THR A 665 34.05 -22.73 4.63
N GLY A 666 35.27 -22.94 5.12
CA GLY A 666 36.17 -21.91 5.61
C GLY A 666 35.73 -21.29 6.94
N LYS A 667 34.82 -21.91 7.70
CA LYS A 667 34.24 -21.33 8.93
C LYS A 667 35.17 -21.56 10.12
N VAL A 668 35.52 -20.50 10.84
CA VAL A 668 36.38 -20.58 12.05
C VAL A 668 35.57 -20.39 13.33
N ILE A 669 35.94 -21.11 14.39
CA ILE A 669 35.38 -20.96 15.75
C ILE A 669 36.47 -20.42 16.69
N LEU A 670 36.20 -19.28 17.30
CA LEU A 670 37.09 -18.61 18.26
C LEU A 670 36.45 -18.63 19.65
N VAL A 671 37.27 -18.85 20.69
CA VAL A 671 36.87 -18.74 22.10
C VAL A 671 37.65 -17.61 22.75
N LEU A 672 36.93 -16.63 23.31
CA LEU A 672 37.48 -15.43 23.94
C LEU A 672 37.24 -15.49 25.45
N GLN A 673 38.27 -15.35 26.29
CA GLN A 673 38.15 -15.56 27.74
C GLN A 673 38.43 -14.31 28.56
N SER A 674 37.34 -13.75 29.13
CA SER A 674 37.25 -13.14 30.48
C SER A 674 35.93 -13.58 31.16
N SER A 675 34.91 -13.92 30.36
CA SER A 675 33.92 -14.99 30.54
C SER A 675 33.72 -15.64 29.16
N PRO A 676 33.88 -16.96 28.96
CA PRO A 676 34.13 -17.53 27.64
C PRO A 676 33.03 -17.24 26.62
N VAL A 677 33.30 -16.34 25.67
CA VAL A 677 32.43 -16.08 24.51
C VAL A 677 32.94 -16.89 23.33
N THR A 678 32.09 -17.73 22.76
CA THR A 678 32.40 -18.48 21.53
C THR A 678 31.76 -17.78 20.35
N ILE A 679 32.57 -17.38 19.37
CA ILE A 679 32.09 -16.80 18.11
C ILE A 679 32.48 -17.69 16.94
N SER A 680 31.65 -17.71 15.90
CA SER A 680 31.99 -18.34 14.63
C SER A 680 31.91 -17.32 13.50
N LEU A 681 32.88 -17.35 12.59
CA LEU A 681 33.01 -16.41 11.48
C LEU A 681 33.27 -17.15 10.16
N LEU A 682 32.66 -16.69 9.08
CA LEU A 682 33.04 -17.01 7.69
C LEU A 682 34.08 -16.00 7.17
N PRO A 683 34.83 -16.32 6.09
CA PRO A 683 35.80 -15.39 5.53
C PRO A 683 35.17 -14.03 5.17
N LYS A 684 35.89 -12.95 5.48
CA LYS A 684 35.52 -11.52 5.39
C LYS A 684 34.49 -11.03 6.41
N GLU A 685 33.92 -11.90 7.25
CA GLU A 685 32.99 -11.47 8.29
C GLU A 685 33.69 -10.75 9.44
N THR A 686 32.95 -9.85 10.09
CA THR A 686 33.40 -9.07 11.24
C THR A 686 32.38 -9.18 12.35
N LYS A 687 32.84 -9.30 13.60
CA LYS A 687 31.98 -9.37 14.77
C LYS A 687 32.57 -8.58 15.93
N ASP A 688 31.69 -7.81 16.55
CA ASP A 688 32.00 -7.05 17.75
C ASP A 688 31.66 -7.90 18.97
N VAL A 689 32.51 -7.84 19.97
CA VAL A 689 32.42 -8.69 21.15
C VAL A 689 32.63 -7.86 22.41
N ASP A 690 31.64 -7.94 23.29
CA ASP A 690 31.72 -7.54 24.69
C ASP A 690 32.48 -8.64 25.47
N LEU A 691 33.68 -8.30 25.94
CA LEU A 691 34.54 -9.20 26.70
C LEU A 691 34.37 -9.03 28.20
N THR A 692 33.90 -7.86 28.65
CA THR A 692 33.75 -7.50 30.06
C THR A 692 32.34 -7.78 30.61
N GLY A 693 31.37 -8.05 29.73
CA GLY A 693 29.99 -8.41 30.06
C GLY A 693 29.14 -7.24 30.52
N ASP A 694 29.53 -6.01 30.19
CA ASP A 694 28.87 -4.78 30.62
C ASP A 694 27.78 -4.29 29.64
N GLY A 695 27.56 -5.03 28.55
CA GLY A 695 26.62 -4.73 27.48
C GLY A 695 27.22 -3.87 26.36
N LYS A 696 28.52 -3.58 26.38
CA LYS A 696 29.22 -2.82 25.33
C LYS A 696 30.32 -3.65 24.70
N ASN A 697 30.45 -3.55 23.38
CA ASN A 697 31.50 -4.27 22.68
C ASN A 697 32.87 -3.62 22.95
N ASP A 698 33.78 -4.40 23.51
CA ASP A 698 35.14 -4.00 23.86
C ASP A 698 36.10 -4.12 22.67
N ILE A 699 35.88 -5.12 21.82
CA ILE A 699 36.71 -5.40 20.66
C ILE A 699 35.89 -5.72 19.41
N ARG A 700 36.53 -5.58 18.25
CA ARG A 700 36.04 -6.03 16.95
C ARG A 700 37.01 -7.05 16.37
N ILE A 701 36.51 -8.20 15.92
CA ILE A 701 37.29 -9.24 15.25
C ILE A 701 36.80 -9.38 13.81
N LYS A 702 37.70 -9.19 12.85
CA LYS A 702 37.46 -9.48 11.44
C LYS A 702 38.26 -10.70 11.02
N TYR A 703 37.59 -11.67 10.41
CA TYR A 703 38.27 -12.79 9.76
C TYR A 703 38.50 -12.43 8.30
N ASN A 704 39.73 -12.07 7.93
CA ASN A 704 40.04 -11.57 6.59
C ASN A 704 39.93 -12.68 5.55
N GLU A 705 40.68 -13.78 5.73
CA GLU A 705 40.72 -14.92 4.82
C GLU A 705 41.47 -16.13 5.42
N LEU A 706 41.26 -17.32 4.84
CA LEU A 706 42.06 -18.51 5.14
C LEU A 706 43.34 -18.52 4.29
N LYS A 707 44.50 -18.56 4.94
CA LYS A 707 45.82 -18.63 4.30
C LYS A 707 46.53 -19.93 4.65
N VAL A 708 46.33 -20.97 3.84
CA VAL A 708 47.06 -22.26 3.89
C VAL A 708 47.24 -22.78 5.33
N ASN A 709 46.17 -23.35 5.89
CA ASN A 709 46.06 -23.88 7.27
C ASN A 709 46.28 -22.86 8.41
N ARG A 710 46.29 -21.55 8.10
CA ARG A 710 46.27 -20.45 9.08
C ARG A 710 45.16 -19.47 8.76
N ILE A 711 44.62 -18.82 9.77
CA ILE A 711 43.62 -17.76 9.62
C ILE A 711 44.28 -16.38 9.74
N ASP A 712 43.86 -15.45 8.88
CA ASP A 712 44.24 -14.03 8.96
C ASP A 712 43.13 -13.26 9.70
N LEU A 713 43.43 -12.79 10.91
CA LEU A 713 42.50 -12.08 11.77
C LEU A 713 42.96 -10.64 12.00
N THR A 714 42.02 -9.70 12.02
CA THR A 714 42.23 -8.36 12.57
C THR A 714 41.44 -8.22 13.87
N VAL A 715 42.12 -7.87 14.97
CA VAL A 715 41.45 -7.56 16.26
C VAL A 715 41.68 -6.10 16.59
N THR A 716 40.61 -5.35 16.76
CA THR A 716 40.62 -3.91 17.01
C THR A 716 40.01 -3.60 18.37
N LYS A 717 40.68 -2.75 19.17
CA LYS A 717 40.13 -2.24 20.43
C LYS A 717 39.12 -1.13 20.17
N LEU A 718 37.95 -1.22 20.79
CA LEU A 718 36.92 -0.20 20.76
C LEU A 718 37.09 0.70 22.01
N ALA A 719 36.92 2.02 21.86
CA ALA A 719 37.26 2.97 22.93
C ALA A 719 36.19 3.03 24.04
N THR A 720 36.60 2.92 25.31
CA THR A 720 35.74 3.12 26.49
C THR A 720 35.71 4.59 26.92
N SER A 721 34.51 5.16 27.00
CA SER A 721 34.27 6.59 27.24
C SER A 721 34.20 6.94 28.73
N THR A 722 35.13 7.72 29.28
CA THR A 722 34.92 8.44 30.55
C THR A 722 35.91 9.60 30.74
N GLU A 723 35.42 10.85 30.70
CA GLU A 723 35.63 11.89 31.74
C GLU A 723 34.75 13.15 31.52
N ILE A 724 33.57 13.10 32.15
CA ILE A 724 32.71 14.09 32.86
C ILE A 724 32.73 15.61 32.52
N ARG A 725 31.64 16.13 31.91
CA ARG A 725 30.56 16.96 32.55
C ARG A 725 29.51 17.42 31.53
N GLU A 726 28.27 17.51 32.02
CA GLU A 726 27.00 17.89 31.37
C GLU A 726 26.29 16.78 30.55
N VAL A 727 25.05 16.50 30.93
CA VAL A 727 24.18 15.46 30.35
C VAL A 727 23.82 15.85 28.91
N PRO A 728 24.16 15.05 27.88
CA PRO A 728 23.08 14.45 27.07
C PRO A 728 23.39 13.10 26.34
N ASN A 729 22.38 12.23 26.35
CA ASN A 729 21.91 11.29 25.31
C ASN A 729 22.87 10.49 24.38
N THR A 730 22.94 9.18 24.69
CA THR A 730 22.70 8.00 23.82
C THR A 730 23.24 7.93 22.38
N SER A 731 24.16 6.96 22.20
CA SER A 731 24.41 6.10 21.02
C SER A 731 23.78 6.52 19.68
N GLN A 732 24.59 7.06 18.78
CA GLN A 732 24.22 7.28 17.38
C GLN A 732 24.88 6.23 16.47
N LYS A 733 24.02 5.39 15.87
CA LYS A 733 24.34 4.49 14.75
C LYS A 733 25.02 5.33 13.65
N SER A 734 26.21 4.97 13.19
CA SER A 734 26.94 5.78 12.19
C SER A 734 26.16 5.76 10.87
N CYS A 735 25.58 6.89 10.52
CA CYS A 735 24.78 7.05 9.31
C CYS A 735 25.68 7.48 8.14
N SER A 736 25.51 6.85 6.96
CA SER A 736 26.34 7.19 5.79
C SER A 736 26.02 8.58 5.22
N LEU A 737 24.89 9.16 5.60
CA LEU A 737 24.50 10.54 5.34
C LEU A 737 24.30 11.26 6.67
N GLU A 738 24.48 12.58 6.68
CA GLU A 738 24.27 13.39 7.88
C GLU A 738 22.80 13.31 8.30
N VAL A 739 22.53 12.76 9.49
CA VAL A 739 21.18 12.75 10.04
C VAL A 739 20.68 14.19 10.23
N GLY A 740 19.40 14.41 10.03
CA GLY A 740 18.81 15.73 10.00
C GLY A 740 19.03 16.49 8.68
N GLY A 741 19.80 15.94 7.73
CA GLY A 741 20.06 16.55 6.43
C GLY A 741 18.96 16.30 5.39
N ALA A 742 18.86 17.22 4.42
CA ALA A 742 18.05 17.08 3.22
C ALA A 742 18.91 16.64 2.04
N TYR A 743 18.49 15.57 1.37
CA TYR A 743 19.25 14.96 0.29
C TYR A 743 18.37 14.69 -0.92
N LYS A 744 18.93 14.87 -2.11
CA LYS A 744 18.31 14.41 -3.34
C LYS A 744 19.36 13.76 -4.22
N ILE A 745 18.90 12.91 -5.13
CA ILE A 745 19.73 12.53 -6.27
C ILE A 745 19.57 13.61 -7.37
N ALA A 746 20.62 13.84 -8.16
CA ALA A 746 20.66 14.96 -9.10
C ALA A 746 19.47 14.97 -10.08
N THR A 747 19.04 13.78 -10.50
CA THR A 747 18.01 13.51 -11.51
C THR A 747 16.59 13.40 -10.94
N SER A 748 16.42 13.30 -9.61
CA SER A 748 15.10 13.19 -8.96
C SER A 748 14.65 14.52 -8.36
N PRO A 749 13.36 14.88 -8.45
CA PRO A 749 12.80 16.00 -7.72
C PRO A 749 12.59 15.70 -6.23
N ILE A 750 12.60 14.42 -5.83
CA ILE A 750 12.31 14.00 -4.45
C ILE A 750 13.45 14.41 -3.51
N VAL A 751 13.07 15.04 -2.40
CA VAL A 751 13.97 15.44 -1.33
C VAL A 751 13.70 14.58 -0.11
N TYR A 752 14.73 13.88 0.34
CA TYR A 752 14.71 13.01 1.50
C TYR A 752 15.27 13.69 2.73
N TYR A 753 14.60 13.53 3.86
CA TYR A 753 15.08 13.80 5.19
C TYR A 753 15.68 12.54 5.79
N ILE A 754 16.89 12.61 6.32
CA ILE A 754 17.51 11.50 7.06
C ILE A 754 17.15 11.65 8.53
N THR A 755 16.47 10.67 9.09
CA THR A 755 16.03 10.67 10.49
C THR A 755 17.21 10.41 11.44
N GLN A 756 16.98 10.59 12.74
CA GLN A 756 17.97 10.27 13.77
C GLN A 756 18.30 8.77 13.84
N ASP A 757 17.38 7.90 13.41
CA ASP A 757 17.56 6.44 13.38
C ASP A 757 18.31 5.96 12.13
N CYS A 758 18.83 6.90 11.33
CA CYS A 758 19.45 6.66 10.05
C CYS A 758 18.51 5.93 9.07
N THR A 759 17.27 6.38 9.02
CA THR A 759 16.30 6.01 7.99
C THR A 759 15.96 7.23 7.14
N ARG A 760 15.39 7.05 5.95
CA ARG A 760 15.01 8.16 5.07
C ARG A 760 13.49 8.30 4.99
N ARG A 761 13.02 9.53 5.12
CA ARG A 761 11.65 9.98 4.82
C ARG A 761 11.67 10.95 3.66
N TYR A 762 10.60 11.08 2.88
CA TYR A 762 10.51 12.09 1.82
C TYR A 762 9.55 13.21 2.18
N PHE A 763 9.84 14.41 1.66
CA PHE A 763 8.94 15.55 1.79
C PHE A 763 7.84 15.49 0.73
N ILE A 764 6.58 15.54 1.18
CA ILE A 764 5.40 15.48 0.31
C ILE A 764 5.16 16.78 -0.47
N ASN A 765 5.66 17.91 0.02
CA ASN A 765 5.57 19.20 -0.66
C ASN A 765 6.57 20.20 -0.05
N ALA A 766 6.72 21.34 -0.74
CA ALA A 766 7.56 22.44 -0.30
C ALA A 766 7.18 22.97 1.10
N SER A 767 5.89 23.06 1.41
CA SER A 767 5.42 23.57 2.72
C SER A 767 5.94 22.72 3.88
N VAL A 768 5.95 21.38 3.75
CA VAL A 768 6.53 20.50 4.77
C VAL A 768 8.06 20.60 4.77
N TYR A 769 8.73 20.64 3.61
CA TYR A 769 10.18 20.85 3.54
C TYR A 769 10.63 22.10 4.31
N PHE A 770 9.92 23.21 4.14
CA PHE A 770 10.23 24.48 4.80
C PHE A 770 9.94 24.48 6.31
N THR A 771 9.30 23.43 6.84
CA THR A 771 9.24 23.20 8.30
C THR A 771 10.50 22.52 8.85
N TYR A 772 11.46 22.11 8.01
CA TYR A 772 12.77 21.60 8.44
C TYR A 772 13.90 22.56 8.05
N PHE A 773 13.85 23.16 6.86
CA PHE A 773 14.94 23.94 6.27
C PHE A 773 14.47 25.33 5.82
N ASP A 774 15.35 26.35 5.85
CA ASP A 774 14.95 27.73 5.49
C ASP A 774 15.08 28.00 3.98
N SER A 775 15.76 27.11 3.26
CA SER A 775 16.10 27.32 1.86
C SER A 775 16.28 26.00 1.13
N TRP A 776 15.98 26.01 -0.17
CA TRP A 776 16.34 24.90 -1.06
C TRP A 776 17.86 24.67 -1.15
N LYS A 777 18.69 25.64 -0.75
CA LYS A 777 20.15 25.49 -0.66
C LYS A 777 20.61 24.45 0.37
N ASN A 778 19.74 24.08 1.32
CA ASN A 778 20.03 23.05 2.30
C ASN A 778 19.99 21.63 1.71
N ILE A 779 19.46 21.47 0.48
CA ILE A 779 19.47 20.19 -0.20
C ILE A 779 20.89 19.88 -0.68
N LYS A 780 21.41 18.74 -0.25
CA LYS A 780 22.65 18.17 -0.75
C LYS A 780 22.34 17.17 -1.85
N ILE A 781 23.06 17.25 -2.96
CA ILE A 781 22.97 16.26 -4.03
C ILE A 781 23.93 15.12 -3.68
N VAL A 782 23.42 13.90 -3.63
CA VAL A 782 24.21 12.68 -3.36
C VAL A 782 24.00 11.67 -4.49
N SER A 783 24.90 10.70 -4.58
CA SER A 783 24.71 9.57 -5.48
C SER A 783 23.56 8.68 -5.01
N GLU A 784 22.94 7.98 -5.96
CA GLU A 784 21.86 7.05 -5.64
C GLU A 784 22.35 5.90 -4.73
N GLU A 785 23.59 5.44 -4.90
CA GLU A 785 24.22 4.44 -4.05
C GLU A 785 24.38 4.91 -2.60
N GLU A 786 24.74 6.19 -2.38
CA GLU A 786 24.85 6.75 -1.03
C GLU A 786 23.50 6.88 -0.34
N LEU A 787 22.45 7.23 -1.08
CA LEU A 787 21.09 7.32 -0.55
C LEU A 787 20.49 5.93 -0.28
N LYS A 788 20.74 4.94 -1.15
CA LYS A 788 20.31 3.53 -1.01
C LYS A 788 20.83 2.87 0.26
N LYS A 789 22.02 3.26 0.75
CA LYS A 789 22.60 2.82 2.03
C LYS A 789 21.78 3.25 3.26
N ILE A 790 20.87 4.21 3.11
CA ILE A 790 19.94 4.63 4.17
C ILE A 790 18.61 3.89 4.01
N PRO A 791 18.21 3.00 4.93
CA PRO A 791 16.93 2.30 4.87
C PRO A 791 15.73 3.26 4.85
N ALA A 792 14.64 2.88 4.19
CA ALA A 792 13.39 3.64 4.28
C ALA A 792 12.85 3.61 5.72
N ASP A 793 12.31 4.73 6.18
CA ASP A 793 11.63 4.79 7.47
C ASP A 793 10.28 4.08 7.41
N GLN A 794 9.86 3.46 8.52
CA GLN A 794 8.51 2.87 8.65
C GLN A 794 7.40 3.88 8.32
N TYR A 795 7.63 5.17 8.59
CA TYR A 795 6.77 6.27 8.20
C TYR A 795 7.44 7.07 7.09
N MET A 796 7.30 6.60 5.84
CA MET A 796 8.04 7.13 4.70
C MET A 796 7.79 8.62 4.42
N LYS A 797 6.62 9.17 4.80
CA LYS A 797 6.28 10.60 4.65
C LYS A 797 6.82 11.40 5.84
N ALA A 798 7.60 12.45 5.57
CA ALA A 798 8.08 13.34 6.62
C ALA A 798 6.90 14.12 7.25
N PRO A 799 6.71 14.09 8.58
CA PRO A 799 5.71 14.91 9.27
C PRO A 799 6.14 16.38 9.32
N LEU A 800 5.35 17.29 9.88
CA LEU A 800 5.76 18.68 10.09
C LEU A 800 6.99 18.78 11.00
N GLY A 801 8.02 19.48 10.52
CA GLY A 801 9.34 19.49 11.12
C GLY A 801 9.56 20.46 12.27
N PRO A 802 10.79 20.50 12.82
CA PRO A 802 11.12 21.31 13.98
C PRO A 802 10.83 22.81 13.83
N LYS A 803 10.82 23.38 12.63
CA LYS A 803 10.51 24.81 12.40
C LYS A 803 9.03 25.09 12.21
N PHE A 804 8.19 24.06 12.20
CA PHE A 804 6.75 24.26 12.32
C PHE A 804 6.47 25.14 13.54
N ALA A 805 5.61 26.14 13.38
CA ALA A 805 5.36 27.15 14.41
C ALA A 805 3.87 27.51 14.38
N PRO A 806 3.00 26.67 14.96
CA PRO A 806 1.58 26.93 14.98
C PRO A 806 1.31 28.25 15.70
N LYS A 807 0.42 29.08 15.13
CA LYS A 807 0.04 30.39 15.70
C LYS A 807 -1.17 30.31 16.64
N TYR A 808 -1.73 29.12 16.75
CA TYR A 808 -2.90 28.74 17.56
C TYR A 808 -2.53 27.54 18.43
N SER A 809 -3.39 27.22 19.39
CA SER A 809 -3.29 25.97 20.17
C SER A 809 -3.43 24.76 19.23
N ALA A 810 -2.32 24.12 18.91
CA ALA A 810 -2.28 23.01 17.95
C ALA A 810 -2.35 21.68 18.69
N VAL A 811 -3.08 20.74 18.10
CA VAL A 811 -3.16 19.36 18.57
C VAL A 811 -2.27 18.54 17.66
N VAL A 812 -1.31 17.83 18.24
CA VAL A 812 -0.23 17.19 17.50
C VAL A 812 0.02 15.77 17.97
N GLN A 813 0.56 14.97 17.06
CA GLN A 813 0.94 13.58 17.32
C GLN A 813 2.23 13.26 16.57
N VAL A 814 3.07 12.41 17.16
CA VAL A 814 4.26 11.88 16.49
C VAL A 814 3.88 10.60 15.75
N PRO A 815 4.24 10.42 14.48
CA PRO A 815 3.92 9.21 13.73
C PRO A 815 4.29 7.93 14.49
N GLY A 816 3.34 7.02 14.63
CA GLY A 816 3.51 5.75 15.35
C GLY A 816 3.38 5.81 16.87
N SER A 817 3.26 7.00 17.46
CA SER A 817 2.96 7.17 18.89
C SER A 817 1.45 7.13 19.15
N PRO A 818 0.97 6.43 20.18
CA PRO A 818 -0.43 6.54 20.61
C PRO A 818 -0.73 7.87 21.33
N ASP A 819 0.29 8.64 21.72
CA ASP A 819 0.14 9.85 22.52
C ASP A 819 -0.26 11.07 21.68
N ILE A 820 -1.27 11.80 22.16
CA ILE A 820 -1.73 13.05 21.56
C ILE A 820 -1.45 14.20 22.52
N TYR A 821 -0.92 15.29 21.97
CA TYR A 821 -0.55 16.46 22.74
C TYR A 821 -1.29 17.70 22.24
N VAL A 822 -1.73 18.55 23.16
CA VAL A 822 -2.09 19.93 22.84
C VAL A 822 -0.97 20.87 23.24
N LEU A 823 -0.68 21.84 22.38
CA LEU A 823 0.37 22.83 22.56
C LEU A 823 -0.21 24.16 23.02
N GLU A 824 0.26 24.63 24.17
CA GLU A 824 -0.10 25.94 24.70
C GLU A 824 1.19 26.62 25.16
N ASN A 825 1.47 27.82 24.65
CA ASN A 825 2.74 28.52 24.89
C ASN A 825 3.96 27.63 24.57
N ASN A 826 4.85 27.43 25.55
CA ASN A 826 6.03 26.57 25.49
C ASN A 826 5.78 25.21 26.17
N GLN A 827 4.53 24.85 26.42
CA GLN A 827 4.14 23.61 27.09
C GLN A 827 3.37 22.69 26.16
N LYS A 828 3.57 21.38 26.35
CA LYS A 828 2.75 20.32 25.75
C LYS A 828 2.00 19.61 26.86
N TYR A 829 0.73 19.36 26.62
CA TYR A 829 -0.14 18.68 27.55
C TYR A 829 -0.60 17.38 26.92
N LEU A 830 -0.29 16.27 27.59
CA LEU A 830 -0.70 14.94 27.15
C LEU A 830 -2.22 14.77 27.36
N ILE A 831 -2.92 14.39 26.30
CA ILE A 831 -4.34 14.07 26.33
C ILE A 831 -4.46 12.55 26.39
N ASN A 832 -4.77 12.03 27.58
CA ASN A 832 -4.79 10.59 27.86
C ASN A 832 -6.16 9.94 27.69
N ASP A 833 -7.20 10.73 27.42
CA ASP A 833 -8.56 10.24 27.26
C ASP A 833 -9.37 11.15 26.34
N GLU A 834 -10.25 10.53 25.56
CA GLU A 834 -11.08 11.17 24.54
C GLU A 834 -12.06 12.19 25.13
N ASN A 835 -12.57 11.94 26.33
CA ASN A 835 -13.49 12.88 27.00
C ASN A 835 -12.82 14.25 27.20
N THR A 836 -11.55 14.25 27.62
CA THR A 836 -10.75 15.47 27.73
C THR A 836 -10.47 16.10 26.36
N PHE A 837 -10.24 15.31 25.31
CA PHE A 837 -10.03 15.82 23.96
C PHE A 837 -11.25 16.59 23.43
N VAL A 838 -12.44 15.97 23.55
CA VAL A 838 -13.70 16.51 23.06
C VAL A 838 -14.21 17.66 23.93
N SER A 839 -14.04 17.59 25.25
CA SER A 839 -14.46 18.67 26.17
C SER A 839 -13.70 19.96 25.95
N LEU A 840 -12.44 19.88 25.51
CA LEU A 840 -11.62 21.03 25.10
C LEU A 840 -12.03 21.61 23.74
N GLY A 841 -12.97 20.95 23.04
CA GLY A 841 -13.54 21.40 21.77
C GLY A 841 -12.70 21.06 20.54
N PHE A 842 -11.71 20.17 20.67
CA PHE A 842 -10.88 19.72 19.57
C PHE A 842 -11.58 18.67 18.70
N LYS A 843 -11.16 18.57 17.43
CA LYS A 843 -11.67 17.57 16.48
C LYS A 843 -10.53 16.63 16.06
N TRP A 844 -10.84 15.36 15.84
CA TRP A 844 -9.85 14.33 15.51
C TRP A 844 -9.07 14.63 14.22
N ASN A 845 -9.72 15.20 13.20
CA ASN A 845 -9.05 15.68 11.98
C ASN A 845 -8.19 16.95 12.19
N TRP A 846 -8.09 17.46 13.43
CA TRP A 846 -7.19 18.55 13.77
C TRP A 846 -5.79 18.10 14.17
N ILE A 847 -5.59 16.80 14.40
CA ILE A 847 -4.29 16.26 14.78
C ILE A 847 -3.29 16.47 13.64
N GLU A 848 -2.25 17.23 13.93
CA GLU A 848 -1.14 17.49 13.02
C GLU A 848 0.00 16.51 13.34
N LEU A 849 0.43 15.76 12.33
CA LEU A 849 1.59 14.88 12.48
C LEU A 849 2.86 15.73 12.50
N VAL A 850 3.64 15.61 13.57
CA VAL A 850 4.86 16.40 13.80
C VAL A 850 6.06 15.49 14.08
N ASP A 851 7.25 16.00 13.76
CA ASP A 851 8.50 15.32 14.09
C ASP A 851 8.76 15.34 15.60
N GLN A 852 9.40 14.29 16.11
CA GLN A 852 9.76 14.18 17.53
C GLN A 852 10.61 15.38 17.99
N SER A 853 11.48 15.91 17.12
CA SER A 853 12.32 17.08 17.44
C SER A 853 11.52 18.38 17.57
N PHE A 854 10.39 18.52 16.88
CA PHE A 854 9.45 19.63 17.10
C PHE A 854 8.82 19.51 18.48
N LEU A 855 8.26 18.33 18.80
CA LEU A 855 7.55 18.10 20.07
C LEU A 855 8.49 18.16 21.29
N SER A 856 9.78 17.90 21.10
CA SER A 856 10.80 17.98 22.15
C SER A 856 11.12 19.42 22.59
N LYS A 857 10.69 20.44 21.83
CA LYS A 857 10.85 21.86 22.19
C LYS A 857 9.90 22.33 23.30
N TYR A 858 8.84 21.56 23.53
CA TYR A 858 7.79 21.89 24.50
C TYR A 858 8.02 21.14 25.81
N ILE A 859 7.88 21.86 26.91
CA ILE A 859 8.01 21.32 28.27
C ILE A 859 6.72 20.58 28.61
N MET A 860 6.80 19.39 29.21
CA MET A 860 5.61 18.68 29.65
C MET A 860 4.88 19.50 30.72
N GLY A 861 3.62 19.85 30.46
CA GLY A 861 2.74 20.51 31.41
C GLY A 861 2.15 19.52 32.42
N GLU A 862 1.56 20.05 33.49
CA GLU A 862 0.75 19.23 34.40
C GLU A 862 -0.46 18.65 33.66
N LYS A 863 -0.95 17.49 34.10
CA LYS A 863 -2.14 16.88 33.50
C LYS A 863 -3.29 17.90 33.47
N ILE A 864 -4.00 17.98 32.33
CA ILE A 864 -5.19 18.83 32.21
C ILE A 864 -6.24 18.32 33.21
N ALA A 865 -6.41 19.04 34.30
CA ALA A 865 -7.27 18.65 35.42
C ALA A 865 -8.71 19.17 35.28
N ASP A 866 -8.91 20.22 34.49
CA ASP A 866 -10.21 20.86 34.25
C ASP A 866 -10.52 20.88 32.75
N ALA A 867 -11.24 19.85 32.31
CA ALA A 867 -11.76 19.65 30.97
C ALA A 867 -12.69 20.79 30.47
N ASN A 868 -13.16 21.66 31.36
CA ASN A 868 -14.05 22.78 31.04
C ASN A 868 -13.32 24.10 30.79
N LYS A 869 -11.99 24.16 30.98
CA LYS A 869 -11.19 25.36 30.73
C LYS A 869 -10.66 25.37 29.30
N VAL A 870 -11.09 26.34 28.50
CA VAL A 870 -10.55 26.56 27.15
C VAL A 870 -9.11 27.07 27.26
N LEU A 871 -8.16 26.38 26.63
CA LEU A 871 -6.73 26.71 26.71
C LEU A 871 -6.40 28.05 26.05
N ASN A 872 -5.32 28.70 26.49
CA ASN A 872 -4.83 29.90 25.81
C ASN A 872 -4.42 29.59 24.37
N TYR A 873 -4.42 30.62 23.53
CA TYR A 873 -4.16 30.59 22.09
C TYR A 873 -5.16 29.77 21.28
N THR A 874 -6.22 29.27 21.91
CA THR A 874 -7.38 28.70 21.22
C THR A 874 -8.13 29.81 20.50
N LEU A 875 -8.44 29.58 19.23
CA LEU A 875 -9.35 30.43 18.46
C LEU A 875 -10.76 30.04 18.85
N ILE A 876 -11.54 31.00 19.31
CA ILE A 876 -12.91 30.77 19.77
C ILE A 876 -13.91 31.64 19.02
N LYS A 877 -15.13 31.16 18.93
CA LYS A 877 -16.32 31.97 18.65
C LYS A 877 -17.43 31.61 19.63
N TYR A 878 -18.25 32.58 20.00
CA TYR A 878 -19.45 32.30 20.81
C TYR A 878 -20.55 31.73 19.91
N SER A 879 -21.37 30.83 20.45
CA SER A 879 -22.45 30.17 19.70
C SER A 879 -23.44 31.16 19.05
N ASP A 880 -23.61 32.35 19.63
CA ASP A 880 -24.51 33.42 19.20
C ASP A 880 -23.81 34.58 18.46
N SER A 881 -22.52 34.45 18.16
CA SER A 881 -21.71 35.50 17.53
C SER A 881 -20.83 34.97 16.41
N ASN A 882 -20.71 35.74 15.33
CA ASN A 882 -19.75 35.48 14.26
C ASN A 882 -18.36 36.07 14.53
N LYS A 883 -18.18 36.78 15.66
CA LYS A 883 -16.89 37.35 16.04
C LYS A 883 -15.94 36.24 16.50
N VAL A 884 -14.73 36.26 15.94
CA VAL A 884 -13.67 35.32 16.31
C VAL A 884 -12.68 36.02 17.24
N TYR A 885 -12.27 35.31 18.29
CA TYR A 885 -11.32 35.79 19.27
C TYR A 885 -10.19 34.78 19.43
N ARG A 886 -9.00 35.24 19.84
CA ARG A 886 -7.98 34.38 20.42
C ARG A 886 -7.99 34.56 21.93
N LEU A 887 -8.04 33.46 22.69
CA LEU A 887 -7.84 33.52 24.13
C LEU A 887 -6.36 33.67 24.46
N GLU A 888 -6.02 34.50 25.45
CA GLU A 888 -4.65 34.69 25.94
C GLU A 888 -4.66 34.84 27.46
N SER A 889 -3.52 34.59 28.12
CA SER A 889 -3.38 34.91 29.54
C SER A 889 -3.47 36.42 29.74
N ASP A 890 -4.12 36.85 30.84
CA ASP A 890 -4.16 38.26 31.18
C ASP A 890 -2.73 38.76 31.49
N PRO A 891 -2.27 39.88 30.88
CA PRO A 891 -0.91 40.38 31.04
C PRO A 891 -0.59 40.88 32.46
N TYR A 892 -1.60 41.10 33.30
CA TYR A 892 -1.46 41.56 34.68
C TYR A 892 -1.77 40.45 35.71
N ASP A 893 -2.44 39.38 35.30
CA ASP A 893 -2.81 38.25 36.17
C ASP A 893 -2.84 36.94 35.38
N SER A 894 -1.72 36.21 35.38
CA SER A 894 -1.57 34.94 34.64
C SER A 894 -2.57 33.83 35.01
N SER A 895 -3.33 33.99 36.10
CA SER A 895 -4.40 33.04 36.47
C SER A 895 -5.70 33.26 35.68
N LYS A 896 -5.84 34.41 35.00
CA LYS A 896 -7.02 34.79 34.22
C LYS A 896 -6.74 34.76 32.72
N GLN A 897 -7.82 34.70 31.94
CA GLN A 897 -7.77 34.74 30.48
C GLN A 897 -8.55 35.94 29.95
N ILE A 898 -7.99 36.56 28.92
CA ILE A 898 -8.62 37.60 28.13
C ILE A 898 -8.96 37.06 26.73
N LYS A 899 -9.97 37.64 26.10
CA LYS A 899 -10.28 37.40 24.69
C LYS A 899 -9.84 38.59 23.86
N ARG A 900 -9.09 38.34 22.79
CA ARG A 900 -8.65 39.37 21.85
C ARG A 900 -9.39 39.24 20.54
N TYR A 901 -10.16 40.27 20.20
CA TYR A 901 -10.98 40.28 19.00
C TYR A 901 -10.13 40.37 17.73
N ILE A 902 -10.46 39.55 16.72
CA ILE A 902 -9.86 39.60 15.39
C ILE A 902 -10.82 40.37 14.47
N PRO A 903 -10.45 41.58 14.02
CA PRO A 903 -11.40 42.55 13.50
C PRO A 903 -11.98 42.23 12.12
N SER A 904 -11.33 41.36 11.33
CA SER A 904 -11.78 40.97 10.00
C SER A 904 -11.22 39.61 9.55
N GLU A 905 -11.84 39.01 8.54
CA GLU A 905 -11.31 37.83 7.85
C GLU A 905 -9.95 38.10 7.17
N GLU A 906 -9.72 39.32 6.67
CA GLU A 906 -8.43 39.70 6.11
C GLU A 906 -7.33 39.64 7.18
N GLU A 907 -7.62 40.17 8.38
CA GLU A 907 -6.70 40.14 9.51
C GLU A 907 -6.46 38.70 10.00
N PHE A 908 -7.53 37.90 10.06
CA PHE A 908 -7.46 36.48 10.39
C PHE A 908 -6.50 35.72 9.46
N LYS A 909 -6.56 35.97 8.14
CA LYS A 909 -5.66 35.37 7.14
C LYS A 909 -4.23 35.90 7.29
N LYS A 910 -4.03 37.20 7.52
CA LYS A 910 -2.68 37.79 7.72
C LYS A 910 -1.98 37.22 8.95
N LEU A 911 -2.73 36.94 10.02
CA LEU A 911 -2.22 36.29 11.23
C LEU A 911 -1.87 34.81 11.03
N GLY A 912 -2.17 34.22 9.86
CA GLY A 912 -1.88 32.84 9.54
C GLY A 912 -2.80 31.84 10.24
N PHE A 913 -4.01 32.27 10.63
CA PHE A 913 -4.99 31.40 11.27
C PHE A 913 -5.81 30.60 10.25
N ARG A 914 -6.37 29.50 10.75
CA ARG A 914 -7.13 28.53 9.98
C ARG A 914 -8.59 28.50 10.43
N PHE A 915 -9.53 28.67 9.50
CA PHE A 915 -10.96 28.72 9.81
C PHE A 915 -11.49 27.40 10.35
N ASP A 916 -10.88 26.29 9.96
CA ASP A 916 -11.22 24.96 10.47
C ASP A 916 -10.73 24.72 11.90
N ARG A 917 -9.95 25.63 12.51
CA ARG A 917 -9.37 25.52 13.87
C ARG A 917 -10.08 26.38 14.92
N ILE A 918 -11.35 26.72 14.70
CA ILE A 918 -12.13 27.58 15.60
C ILE A 918 -13.02 26.72 16.49
N VAL A 919 -12.80 26.78 17.80
CA VAL A 919 -13.65 26.17 18.82
C VAL A 919 -14.90 27.03 19.03
N THR A 920 -16.07 26.40 19.09
CA THR A 920 -17.32 27.11 19.41
C THR A 920 -17.63 26.94 20.89
N ILE A 921 -17.84 28.05 21.60
CA ILE A 921 -18.10 28.04 23.04
C ILE A 921 -19.46 28.66 23.37
N ASP A 922 -20.03 28.26 24.51
CA ASP A 922 -21.30 28.82 24.99
C ASP A 922 -21.14 30.25 25.54
N LYS A 923 -22.22 31.03 25.53
CA LYS A 923 -22.24 32.40 26.06
C LYS A 923 -21.99 32.51 27.58
N SER A 924 -22.13 31.40 28.32
CA SER A 924 -21.83 31.33 29.76
C SER A 924 -20.35 31.50 30.09
N TYR A 925 -19.45 31.26 29.12
CA TYR A 925 -18.03 31.53 29.27
C TYR A 925 -17.77 33.04 29.24
N THR A 926 -17.24 33.60 30.33
CA THR A 926 -16.96 35.04 30.43
C THR A 926 -15.45 35.30 30.47
N TYR A 927 -14.93 35.98 29.44
CA TYR A 927 -13.55 36.45 29.38
C TYR A 927 -13.52 37.98 29.24
N ALA A 928 -12.58 38.63 29.93
CA ALA A 928 -12.37 40.07 29.80
C ALA A 928 -11.83 40.41 28.40
N ASP A 929 -12.15 41.59 27.88
CA ASP A 929 -11.66 42.04 26.58
C ASP A 929 -10.21 42.49 26.66
N GLY A 930 -9.37 41.92 25.80
CA GLY A 930 -8.03 42.42 25.52
C GLY A 930 -8.01 43.38 24.34
N MET A 931 -6.84 43.98 24.07
CA MET A 931 -6.63 44.74 22.83
C MET A 931 -6.89 43.86 21.61
N GLU A 932 -7.43 44.44 20.53
CA GLU A 932 -7.62 43.74 19.26
C GLU A 932 -6.32 43.07 18.79
N LEU A 933 -6.46 41.94 18.11
CA LEU A 933 -5.35 41.19 17.55
C LEU A 933 -5.22 41.53 16.06
N LYS A 934 -4.09 42.14 15.69
CA LYS A 934 -3.72 42.57 14.34
C LYS A 934 -2.27 42.15 14.06
N SER A 935 -1.94 41.90 12.79
CA SER A 935 -0.66 41.40 12.25
C SER A 935 0.46 42.43 12.23
#